data_AF-A0A9D8WT22-F1
#
_entry.id   AF-A0A9D8WT22-F1
#
_cell.length_a   1.000
_cell.length_b   1.000
_cell.length_c   1.000
_cell.angle_alpha   90.00
_cell.angle_beta   90.00
_cell.angle_gamma   90.00
#
_symmetry.space_group_name_H-M   'P 1'
#
loop_
_entity.id
_entity.type
_entity.pdbx_description
1 polymer ?
#
loop_
_entity_poly.entity_id
_entity_poly.type
_entity_poly.pdbx_seq_one_letter_code
_entity_poly.pdbx_strand_id
1 'polypeptide(L)'
;MTDIALYKDFPLKDVQLLDDYYTDITQKDVDFLNTFNPDKLLYNFRLTAGYTKKELADGRFDFAKNGNIATSSYSGWENTRIGGHTLGHYLTAVAQAIARGYGNCEGDEGTTLEKRVDYILEGLLDCQKKNDDIVTGSGEKTGSFRHKGFIFGATMANSEQPELQFDKVESTNASDTWVPWYTMHKLMNGLVETYKLTGKKAALEIAENLGEWIYNRTARWDNNLKYRVLGIEYGGMNDCVYELYKCALATGYADSDHFLQAAHKFDEERLFEKINSGFSKETGNIPSGTDLLNNRHANTTIPKYMGALNRYITLQGKDSSDKYLEYVENFWDLVVNHHTYITGGNSECEHFGRDDILDAERSNCNCETCNTHNMLKITRELFKITGNKKYADYYENTFLNAIMASVNSETGMTTYFQPMASGCFKNFCNPDVNKNYFWCCTGTGLENFTKLGDSFYFHSDKELVVNQFVSSSVWWEEKGVTVVQKSDIPNGNTTTFTITTGTRGNGSFKGNNKITQEKASSSGKTEDSGKADDAEFTLVVRVPDWIAGEPNVTVNGKVIKVITTEAGVTSSSNDNSITISNGYLRITRNWKNEDSVELTLPMNIVPYTLADNKGTVFAFKYGPVVLAAELGKDKSMTLRQVGVQCDVAANKIIGGKLLALNGNYGGTSGLATLEGETICTNGVPVEKFIEDINEHLVRVECGKGDDDKNSNSADKLKFELRDVSTLLSENENDAHTLVFSPYYKLNDQRYGIYWLFSEKSNTEDGIIEAKNAAREARVYLDGIGVGYGTQTEGNAKTYPCMEESGTGSVGDPHALTRYAKKGGGFSYLFQVESNKKNYLVCGFLKEDDGKSICIKCGKNKIAEITLDSKNAFAAGEKTGAENQANSSSAEKYFLRFELPTKAVKTAKKFDGKNVIRISFSGIKDEESARIVSPAKTCTEYSHNAGIEILSVDGQKVEVLPNGNFKATAKKNVSFIKLNVKLSDENGLLYINDKLVDDSKEISIAVTTNPQLLGLKVFAEDHETAVEKSLLINMQ
;
A
#
# COMPACT_ATOMS: atom_id res chain seq x y z
N MET A 1 3.08 -29.55 -28.61
CA MET A 1 1.87 -29.38 -27.78
C MET A 1 1.32 -28.00 -28.11
N THR A 2 0.01 -27.83 -28.31
CA THR A 2 -0.60 -26.49 -28.45
C THR A 2 -0.41 -25.75 -27.13
N ASP A 3 0.31 -24.64 -27.17
CA ASP A 3 0.56 -23.76 -26.03
C ASP A 3 -0.76 -23.10 -25.63
N ILE A 4 -1.19 -23.23 -24.37
CA ILE A 4 -2.41 -22.56 -23.89
C ILE A 4 -2.21 -21.05 -23.68
N ALA A 5 -0.96 -20.57 -23.66
CA ALA A 5 -0.67 -19.15 -23.60
C ALA A 5 -0.84 -18.51 -24.98
N LEU A 6 -1.58 -17.42 -25.05
CA LEU A 6 -1.70 -16.59 -26.26
C LEU A 6 -0.39 -15.87 -26.58
N TYR A 7 0.32 -15.41 -25.55
CA TYR A 7 1.59 -14.71 -25.68
C TYR A 7 2.69 -15.35 -24.82
N LYS A 8 3.93 -15.22 -25.31
CA LYS A 8 5.18 -15.59 -24.66
C LYS A 8 5.93 -14.33 -24.21
N ASP A 9 6.67 -14.44 -23.12
CA ASP A 9 7.60 -13.41 -22.68
C ASP A 9 8.94 -13.49 -23.45
N PHE A 10 9.61 -12.35 -23.56
CA PHE A 10 10.98 -12.29 -24.09
C PHE A 10 12.00 -12.64 -23.00
N PRO A 11 13.12 -13.31 -23.36
CA PRO A 11 14.23 -13.49 -22.43
C PRO A 11 14.79 -12.14 -21.92
N LEU A 12 15.22 -12.08 -20.65
CA LEU A 12 15.73 -10.84 -20.04
C LEU A 12 16.89 -10.20 -20.83
N LYS A 13 17.78 -11.01 -21.40
CA LYS A 13 18.90 -10.58 -22.26
C LYS A 13 18.48 -9.88 -23.56
N ASP A 14 17.22 -10.06 -23.96
CA ASP A 14 16.67 -9.53 -25.20
C ASP A 14 15.90 -8.24 -24.96
N VAL A 15 15.62 -7.87 -23.71
CA VAL A 15 14.99 -6.60 -23.31
C VAL A 15 16.00 -5.69 -22.61
N GLN A 16 16.42 -4.64 -23.32
CA GLN A 16 17.34 -3.64 -22.79
C GLN A 16 16.57 -2.43 -22.23
N LEU A 17 16.91 -2.00 -21.02
CA LEU A 17 16.42 -0.74 -20.45
C LEU A 17 17.26 0.41 -21.03
N LEU A 18 16.61 1.49 -21.46
CA LEU A 18 17.25 2.70 -21.95
C LEU A 18 16.95 3.93 -21.08
N ASP A 19 16.09 3.76 -20.07
CA ASP A 19 15.80 4.77 -19.07
C ASP A 19 16.84 4.72 -17.94
N ASP A 20 17.49 5.85 -17.68
CA ASP A 20 18.56 5.97 -16.67
C ASP A 20 18.07 5.64 -15.26
N TYR A 21 16.83 6.00 -14.91
CA TYR A 21 16.30 5.73 -13.58
C TYR A 21 16.14 4.23 -13.32
N TYR A 22 15.63 3.48 -14.30
CA TYR A 22 15.49 2.03 -14.20
C TYR A 22 16.85 1.34 -14.21
N THR A 23 17.77 1.79 -15.07
CA THR A 23 19.11 1.23 -15.18
C THR A 23 19.92 1.44 -13.89
N ASP A 24 19.85 2.64 -13.30
CA ASP A 24 20.51 2.96 -12.04
C ASP A 24 19.97 2.13 -10.88
N ILE A 25 18.65 1.87 -10.83
CA ILE A 25 18.03 1.04 -9.80
C ILE A 25 18.48 -0.43 -9.95
N THR A 26 18.45 -0.98 -11.16
CA THR A 26 18.96 -2.33 -11.41
C THR A 26 20.42 -2.47 -11.01
N GLN A 27 21.26 -1.48 -11.32
CA GLN A 27 22.68 -1.50 -10.93
C GLN A 27 22.86 -1.50 -9.41
N LYS A 28 22.12 -0.65 -8.67
CA LYS A 28 22.21 -0.62 -7.21
C LYS A 28 21.81 -1.94 -6.55
N ASP A 29 20.80 -2.62 -7.11
CA ASP A 29 20.39 -3.94 -6.63
C ASP A 29 21.48 -5.00 -6.91
N VAL A 30 22.08 -4.98 -8.10
CA VAL A 30 23.26 -5.82 -8.45
C VAL A 30 24.44 -5.56 -7.51
N ASP A 31 24.73 -4.30 -7.19
CA ASP A 31 25.79 -3.92 -6.27
C ASP A 31 25.48 -4.46 -4.85
N PHE A 32 24.23 -4.37 -4.40
CA PHE A 32 23.82 -4.93 -3.12
C PHE A 32 23.94 -6.45 -3.08
N LEU A 33 23.58 -7.18 -4.14
CA LEU A 33 23.76 -8.64 -4.26
C LEU A 33 25.24 -9.04 -4.12
N ASN A 34 26.17 -8.21 -4.59
CA ASN A 34 27.60 -8.45 -4.44
C ASN A 34 28.09 -8.27 -2.98
N THR A 35 27.34 -7.60 -2.11
CA THR A 35 27.74 -7.45 -0.69
C THR A 35 27.53 -8.70 0.15
N PHE A 36 26.71 -9.65 -0.31
CA PHE A 36 26.40 -10.88 0.43
C PHE A 36 27.64 -11.77 0.55
N ASN A 37 27.84 -12.39 1.71
CA ASN A 37 28.90 -13.36 1.95
C ASN A 37 28.31 -14.78 1.75
N PRO A 38 28.74 -15.54 0.74
CA PRO A 38 28.25 -16.89 0.48
C PRO A 38 28.41 -17.86 1.66
N ASP A 39 29.46 -17.75 2.45
CA ASP A 39 29.67 -18.61 3.61
C ASP A 39 28.69 -18.32 4.74
N LYS A 40 28.26 -17.07 4.92
CA LYS A 40 27.20 -16.72 5.87
C LYS A 40 25.84 -17.25 5.42
N LEU A 41 25.54 -17.19 4.13
CA LEU A 41 24.30 -17.75 3.56
C LEU A 41 24.24 -19.27 3.72
N LEU A 42 25.36 -19.97 3.55
CA LEU A 42 25.46 -21.43 3.69
C LEU A 42 25.62 -21.91 5.14
N TYR A 43 25.88 -21.02 6.10
CA TYR A 43 26.28 -21.41 7.46
C TYR A 43 25.30 -22.38 8.13
N ASN A 44 24.01 -22.04 8.16
CA ASN A 44 23.00 -22.88 8.77
C ASN A 44 22.70 -24.14 7.94
N PHE A 45 22.79 -24.08 6.61
CA PHE A 45 22.66 -25.27 5.74
C PHE A 45 23.71 -26.31 6.08
N ARG A 46 24.96 -25.90 6.30
CA ARG A 46 26.05 -26.80 6.69
C ARG A 46 25.83 -27.39 8.08
N LEU A 47 25.35 -26.60 9.05
CA LEU A 47 24.97 -27.12 10.36
C LEU A 47 23.86 -28.17 10.24
N THR A 48 22.81 -27.86 9.48
CA THR A 48 21.69 -28.78 9.21
C THR A 48 22.18 -30.06 8.55
N ALA A 49 23.11 -29.98 7.60
CA ALA A 49 23.72 -31.14 6.95
C ALA A 49 24.55 -32.03 7.88
N GLY A 50 24.96 -31.53 9.06
CA GLY A 50 25.70 -32.28 10.07
C GLY A 50 27.15 -31.85 10.26
N TYR A 51 27.57 -30.71 9.70
CA TYR A 51 28.85 -30.10 10.07
C TYR A 51 28.79 -29.52 11.50
N THR A 52 29.88 -29.68 12.23
CA THR A 52 30.04 -29.06 13.55
C THR A 52 30.54 -27.63 13.43
N LYS A 53 30.24 -26.77 14.41
CA LYS A 53 30.78 -25.40 14.47
C LYS A 53 32.31 -25.35 14.39
N LYS A 54 33.00 -26.40 14.87
CA LYS A 54 34.46 -26.52 14.79
C LYS A 54 34.92 -26.71 13.35
N GLU A 55 34.25 -27.59 12.58
CA GLU A 55 34.56 -27.80 11.16
C GLU A 55 34.23 -26.56 10.32
N LEU A 56 33.19 -25.80 10.69
CA LEU A 56 32.90 -24.52 10.02
C LEU A 56 33.97 -23.45 10.26
N ALA A 57 34.69 -23.55 11.38
CA ALA A 57 35.69 -22.56 11.79
C ALA A 57 37.15 -22.94 11.43
N ASP A 58 37.39 -24.10 10.80
CA ASP A 58 38.75 -24.61 10.56
C ASP A 58 39.41 -24.10 9.26
N GLY A 59 38.72 -23.24 8.51
CA GLY A 59 39.23 -22.59 7.31
C GLY A 59 38.97 -23.34 6.01
N ARG A 60 38.28 -24.49 6.02
CA ARG A 60 37.92 -25.22 4.78
C ARG A 60 36.89 -24.50 3.92
N PHE A 61 36.10 -23.60 4.51
CA PHE A 61 35.10 -22.78 3.84
C PHE A 61 35.51 -21.31 3.93
N ASP A 62 36.13 -20.80 2.87
CA ASP A 62 36.64 -19.44 2.76
C ASP A 62 36.46 -18.95 1.32
N PHE A 63 35.23 -18.52 0.99
CA PHE A 63 34.87 -18.04 -0.34
C PHE A 63 35.80 -16.89 -0.79
N ALA A 64 36.03 -15.91 0.10
CA ALA A 64 36.81 -14.71 -0.20
C ALA A 64 38.33 -14.95 -0.16
N LYS A 65 38.79 -16.13 0.28
CA LYS A 65 40.21 -16.52 0.37
C LYS A 65 41.06 -15.51 1.13
N ASN A 66 40.49 -14.90 2.16
CA ASN A 66 41.13 -13.83 2.93
C ASN A 66 41.29 -14.19 4.41
N GLY A 67 40.96 -15.43 4.80
CA GLY A 67 41.04 -15.91 6.19
C GLY A 67 39.92 -15.43 7.10
N ASN A 68 38.96 -14.63 6.61
CA ASN A 68 37.80 -14.19 7.38
C ASN A 68 36.69 -15.25 7.34
N ILE A 69 36.85 -16.29 8.16
CA ILE A 69 35.92 -17.42 8.21
C ILE A 69 34.58 -17.01 8.83
N ALA A 70 33.47 -17.38 8.19
CA ALA A 70 32.13 -17.14 8.73
C ALA A 70 31.88 -17.97 10.00
N THR A 71 31.60 -17.30 11.12
CA THR A 71 31.33 -17.95 12.42
C THR A 71 29.84 -18.03 12.77
N SER A 72 28.98 -17.42 11.95
CA SER A 72 27.52 -17.39 12.12
C SER A 72 26.82 -17.10 10.79
N SER A 73 25.52 -17.39 10.73
CA SER A 73 24.63 -16.86 9.69
C SER A 73 24.46 -15.35 9.82
N TYR A 74 23.75 -14.74 8.88
CA TYR A 74 23.28 -13.37 9.04
C TYR A 74 22.35 -13.21 10.26
N SER A 75 22.27 -11.98 10.78
CA SER A 75 21.37 -11.60 11.87
C SER A 75 19.94 -11.37 11.36
N GLY A 76 19.04 -10.79 12.17
CA GLY A 76 17.64 -10.62 11.79
C GLY A 76 16.93 -11.96 11.65
N TRP A 77 16.09 -12.11 10.64
CA TRP A 77 15.29 -13.33 10.42
C TRP A 77 16.17 -14.55 10.07
N GLU A 78 17.34 -14.34 9.48
CA GLU A 78 18.25 -15.41 9.04
C GLU A 78 18.86 -16.24 10.19
N ASN A 79 18.91 -15.72 11.42
CA ASN A 79 19.35 -16.50 12.60
C ASN A 79 18.20 -17.12 13.41
N THR A 80 16.99 -17.14 12.87
CA THR A 80 15.79 -17.65 13.53
C THR A 80 15.24 -18.91 12.84
N ARG A 81 14.01 -19.31 13.18
CA ARG A 81 13.34 -20.50 12.64
C ARG A 81 12.92 -20.37 11.17
N ILE A 82 12.95 -19.17 10.58
CA ILE A 82 12.67 -18.94 9.14
C ILE A 82 13.93 -18.87 8.26
N GLY A 83 15.13 -18.87 8.88
CA GLY A 83 16.40 -18.66 8.19
C GLY A 83 16.63 -19.59 6.99
N GLY A 84 17.42 -19.13 6.02
CA GLY A 84 17.60 -19.77 4.72
C GLY A 84 16.60 -19.31 3.66
N HIS A 85 15.53 -18.58 4.03
CA HIS A 85 14.60 -18.02 3.05
C HIS A 85 15.28 -16.97 2.15
N THR A 86 16.24 -16.21 2.70
CA THR A 86 17.00 -15.20 1.96
C THR A 86 17.87 -15.85 0.89
N LEU A 87 18.48 -17.01 1.16
CA LEU A 87 19.29 -17.71 0.16
C LEU A 87 18.46 -18.08 -1.09
N GLY A 88 17.21 -18.50 -0.88
CA GLY A 88 16.28 -18.78 -1.98
C GLY A 88 16.02 -17.56 -2.86
N HIS A 89 15.68 -16.42 -2.24
CA HIS A 89 15.51 -15.15 -2.95
C HIS A 89 16.79 -14.67 -3.65
N TYR A 90 17.93 -14.80 -2.97
CA TYR A 90 19.25 -14.44 -3.50
C TYR A 90 19.58 -15.22 -4.78
N LEU A 91 19.33 -16.54 -4.78
CA LEU A 91 19.54 -17.38 -5.96
C LEU A 91 18.69 -16.90 -7.15
N THR A 92 17.39 -16.63 -6.93
CA THR A 92 16.50 -16.08 -7.97
C THR A 92 17.03 -14.76 -8.52
N ALA A 93 17.36 -13.81 -7.64
CA ALA A 93 17.82 -12.48 -8.02
C ALA A 93 19.14 -12.50 -8.79
N VAL A 94 20.12 -13.30 -8.34
CA VAL A 94 21.40 -13.43 -9.05
C VAL A 94 21.21 -14.14 -10.39
N ALA A 95 20.34 -15.15 -10.47
CA ALA A 95 20.03 -15.80 -11.75
C ALA A 95 19.39 -14.83 -12.75
N GLN A 96 18.49 -13.95 -12.30
CA GLN A 96 17.92 -12.86 -13.11
C GLN A 96 19.01 -11.88 -13.56
N ALA A 97 19.90 -11.45 -12.66
CA ALA A 97 21.02 -10.58 -12.98
C ALA A 97 21.97 -11.21 -14.03
N ILE A 98 22.31 -12.50 -13.88
CA ILE A 98 23.13 -13.25 -14.85
C ILE A 98 22.42 -13.29 -16.21
N ALA A 99 21.14 -13.67 -16.25
CA ALA A 99 20.35 -13.72 -17.48
C ALA A 99 20.19 -12.36 -18.16
N ARG A 100 20.36 -11.27 -17.42
CA ARG A 100 20.35 -9.89 -17.92
C ARG A 100 21.73 -9.39 -18.38
N GLY A 101 22.80 -10.14 -18.12
CA GLY A 101 24.17 -9.80 -18.53
C GLY A 101 25.07 -9.23 -17.42
N TYR A 102 24.64 -9.24 -16.17
CA TYR A 102 25.42 -8.78 -15.01
C TYR A 102 26.27 -9.89 -14.37
N GLY A 103 26.33 -11.09 -14.97
CA GLY A 103 27.04 -12.23 -14.39
C GLY A 103 28.53 -11.99 -14.09
N ASN A 104 29.18 -11.12 -14.88
CA ASN A 104 30.59 -10.73 -14.73
C ASN A 104 30.82 -9.53 -13.80
N CYS A 105 29.77 -8.95 -13.19
CA CYS A 105 29.95 -7.89 -12.21
C CYS A 105 30.62 -8.43 -10.95
N GLU A 106 31.72 -7.80 -10.54
CA GLU A 106 32.53 -8.21 -9.40
C GLU A 106 32.15 -7.42 -8.13
N GLY A 107 32.12 -8.10 -6.99
CA GLY A 107 32.07 -7.46 -5.68
C GLY A 107 33.45 -6.93 -5.23
N ASP A 108 33.49 -6.30 -4.06
CA ASP A 108 34.70 -5.71 -3.48
C ASP A 108 35.85 -6.74 -3.29
N GLU A 109 35.50 -8.01 -3.12
CA GLU A 109 36.45 -9.14 -3.03
C GLU A 109 36.92 -9.67 -4.39
N GLY A 110 36.56 -9.02 -5.49
CA GLY A 110 37.01 -9.34 -6.85
C GLY A 110 36.40 -10.62 -7.43
N THR A 111 35.25 -11.06 -6.93
CA THR A 111 34.55 -12.25 -7.43
C THR A 111 33.22 -11.88 -8.08
N THR A 112 32.99 -12.49 -9.26
CA THR A 112 31.79 -12.29 -10.08
C THR A 112 30.54 -12.94 -9.46
N LEU A 113 29.36 -12.40 -9.77
CA LEU A 113 28.08 -13.04 -9.45
C LEU A 113 27.97 -14.51 -9.91
N GLU A 114 28.49 -14.86 -11.09
CA GLU A 114 28.49 -16.25 -11.56
C GLU A 114 29.24 -17.20 -10.62
N LYS A 115 30.49 -16.86 -10.28
CA LYS A 115 31.31 -17.64 -9.33
C LYS A 115 30.69 -17.72 -7.93
N ARG A 116 29.96 -16.68 -7.50
CA ARG A 116 29.24 -16.66 -6.21
C ARG A 116 28.13 -17.71 -6.20
N VAL A 117 27.31 -17.75 -7.25
CA VAL A 117 26.26 -18.77 -7.40
C VAL A 117 26.87 -20.16 -7.53
N ASP A 118 27.94 -20.33 -8.30
CA ASP A 118 28.61 -21.63 -8.43
C ASP A 118 29.10 -22.16 -7.09
N TYR A 119 29.76 -21.32 -6.29
CA TYR A 119 30.19 -21.69 -4.93
C TYR A 119 29.02 -22.06 -4.01
N ILE A 120 27.90 -21.33 -4.11
CA ILE A 120 26.70 -21.64 -3.33
C ILE A 120 26.13 -23.00 -3.73
N LEU A 121 25.98 -23.27 -5.02
CA LEU A 121 25.47 -24.55 -5.51
C LEU A 121 26.39 -25.72 -5.13
N GLU A 122 27.70 -25.55 -5.25
CA GLU A 122 28.69 -26.52 -4.76
C GLU A 122 28.53 -26.77 -3.25
N GLY A 123 28.35 -25.71 -2.47
CA GLY A 123 28.11 -25.81 -1.03
C GLY A 123 26.80 -26.52 -0.66
N LEU A 124 25.73 -26.31 -1.43
CA LEU A 124 24.45 -27.00 -1.22
C LEU A 124 24.52 -28.48 -1.62
N LEU A 125 25.21 -28.82 -2.71
CA LEU A 125 25.49 -30.22 -3.10
C LEU A 125 26.32 -30.94 -2.02
N ASP A 126 27.35 -30.27 -1.49
CA ASP A 126 28.14 -30.79 -0.37
C ASP A 126 27.26 -31.03 0.87
N CYS A 127 26.34 -30.11 1.17
CA CYS A 127 25.37 -30.29 2.25
C CYS A 127 24.45 -31.50 2.04
N GLN A 128 23.89 -31.70 0.84
CA GLN A 128 23.06 -32.88 0.52
C GLN A 128 23.87 -34.16 0.67
N LYS A 129 25.08 -34.20 0.11
CA LYS A 129 25.96 -35.37 0.21
C LYS A 129 26.31 -35.69 1.66
N LYS A 130 26.70 -34.69 2.46
CA LYS A 130 27.04 -34.86 3.88
C LYS A 130 25.86 -35.43 4.67
N ASN A 131 24.65 -34.94 4.41
CA ASN A 131 23.44 -35.49 5.03
C ASN A 131 23.22 -36.95 4.62
N ASP A 132 23.33 -37.27 3.33
CA ASP A 132 23.06 -38.60 2.79
C ASP A 132 24.09 -39.65 3.25
N ASP A 133 25.35 -39.26 3.41
CA ASP A 133 26.40 -40.10 4.00
C ASP A 133 26.08 -40.48 5.46
N ILE A 134 25.47 -39.56 6.24
CA ILE A 134 25.03 -39.84 7.61
C ILE A 134 23.86 -40.83 7.60
N VAL A 135 22.88 -40.60 6.71
CA VAL A 135 21.69 -41.47 6.57
C VAL A 135 22.09 -42.90 6.19
N THR A 136 23.11 -43.07 5.34
CA THR A 136 23.57 -44.39 4.86
C THR A 136 24.61 -45.06 5.75
N GLY A 137 25.42 -44.28 6.48
CA GLY A 137 26.49 -44.77 7.36
C GLY A 137 26.03 -45.30 8.72
N SER A 138 24.83 -44.95 9.19
CA SER A 138 24.24 -45.53 10.41
C SER A 138 23.45 -46.80 10.06
N GLY A 139 24.14 -47.94 9.96
CA GLY A 139 23.54 -49.23 9.61
C GLY A 139 22.24 -49.53 10.37
N GLU A 140 21.21 -49.95 9.62
CA GLU A 140 19.95 -50.58 10.08
C GLU A 140 19.46 -50.18 11.49
N LYS A 141 19.37 -48.88 11.77
CA LYS A 141 18.49 -48.39 12.84
C LYS A 141 17.38 -47.58 12.20
N THR A 142 16.17 -48.15 12.25
CA THR A 142 14.87 -47.56 11.92
C THR A 142 14.50 -46.38 12.85
N GLY A 143 15.39 -45.39 12.97
CA GLY A 143 15.27 -44.25 13.89
C GLY A 143 16.16 -43.04 13.54
N SER A 144 16.71 -42.96 12.32
CA SER A 144 17.36 -41.72 11.85
C SER A 144 16.30 -40.64 11.63
N PHE A 145 16.44 -39.48 12.26
CA PHE A 145 15.59 -38.29 12.03
C PHE A 145 15.99 -37.49 10.77
N ARG A 146 16.79 -38.11 9.89
CA ARG A 146 17.32 -37.53 8.64
C ARG A 146 16.91 -38.39 7.46
N HIS A 147 16.46 -37.75 6.40
CA HIS A 147 16.12 -38.37 5.13
C HIS A 147 17.00 -37.83 3.99
N LYS A 148 17.16 -38.64 2.94
CA LYS A 148 18.01 -38.31 1.79
C LYS A 148 17.54 -37.05 1.07
N GLY A 149 18.48 -36.29 0.49
CA GLY A 149 18.22 -35.09 -0.31
C GLY A 149 17.84 -33.83 0.49
N PHE A 150 17.63 -33.96 1.81
CA PHE A 150 17.20 -32.84 2.66
C PHE A 150 18.30 -31.80 2.88
N ILE A 151 17.94 -30.53 2.67
CA ILE A 151 18.73 -29.35 3.05
C ILE A 151 17.79 -28.25 3.57
N PHE A 152 18.22 -27.53 4.60
CA PHE A 152 17.42 -26.45 5.20
C PHE A 152 18.28 -25.45 5.99
N GLY A 153 17.99 -24.16 5.86
CA GLY A 153 18.82 -23.08 6.39
C GLY A 153 18.35 -22.46 7.71
N ALA A 154 17.28 -22.99 8.32
CA ALA A 154 16.76 -22.43 9.56
C ALA A 154 17.63 -22.82 10.76
N THR A 155 17.64 -21.96 11.79
CA THR A 155 18.27 -22.32 13.06
C THR A 155 17.59 -23.56 13.65
N MET A 156 18.35 -24.62 13.90
CA MET A 156 17.82 -25.85 14.49
C MET A 156 17.55 -25.70 15.99
N ALA A 157 16.46 -26.30 16.47
CA ALA A 157 16.23 -26.50 17.91
C ALA A 157 17.07 -27.66 18.46
N ASN A 158 17.29 -28.68 17.63
CA ASN A 158 18.06 -29.89 17.95
C ASN A 158 18.86 -30.33 16.71
N SER A 159 20.19 -30.43 16.84
CA SER A 159 21.08 -30.82 15.74
C SER A 159 20.90 -32.28 15.27
N GLU A 160 20.30 -33.13 16.10
CA GLU A 160 19.98 -34.51 15.77
C GLU A 160 18.67 -34.64 14.98
N GLN A 161 17.81 -33.61 15.00
CA GLN A 161 16.48 -33.60 14.38
C GLN A 161 16.33 -32.39 13.43
N PRO A 162 17.06 -32.36 12.30
CA PRO A 162 17.06 -31.21 11.40
C PRO A 162 15.70 -30.96 10.71
N GLU A 163 14.85 -31.97 10.61
CA GLU A 163 13.52 -31.89 9.99
C GLU A 163 12.39 -31.51 10.98
N LEU A 164 12.72 -31.25 12.25
CA LEU A 164 11.74 -31.13 13.35
C LEU A 164 10.64 -30.09 13.10
N GLN A 165 10.93 -29.00 12.40
CA GLN A 165 9.89 -28.00 12.10
C GLN A 165 8.79 -28.58 11.22
N PHE A 166 9.14 -29.41 10.24
CA PHE A 166 8.18 -30.09 9.38
C PHE A 166 7.39 -31.14 10.15
N ASP A 167 8.06 -31.91 11.03
CA ASP A 167 7.40 -32.91 11.88
C ASP A 167 6.35 -32.27 12.79
N LYS A 168 6.66 -31.09 13.34
CA LYS A 168 5.76 -30.33 14.21
C LYS A 168 4.56 -29.75 13.47
N VAL A 169 4.77 -29.16 12.29
CA VAL A 169 3.69 -28.66 11.41
C VAL A 169 2.75 -29.78 10.97
N GLU A 170 3.28 -30.99 10.79
CA GLU A 170 2.49 -32.19 10.48
C GLU A 170 1.79 -32.79 11.72
N SER A 171 2.28 -32.51 12.93
CA SER A 171 1.65 -32.91 14.18
C SER A 171 0.52 -31.95 14.59
N THR A 172 -0.15 -32.21 15.72
CA THR A 172 -1.14 -31.27 16.29
C THR A 172 -0.51 -30.11 17.07
N ASN A 173 0.82 -29.97 17.09
CA ASN A 173 1.54 -28.93 17.81
C ASN A 173 2.66 -28.32 16.95
N ALA A 174 2.42 -27.12 16.43
CA ALA A 174 3.38 -26.37 15.62
C ALA A 174 4.28 -25.41 16.44
N SER A 175 4.41 -25.59 17.77
CA SER A 175 5.21 -24.70 18.61
C SER A 175 6.71 -24.72 18.24
N ASP A 176 7.40 -23.58 18.36
CA ASP A 176 8.83 -23.47 18.01
C ASP A 176 9.10 -23.85 16.53
N THR A 177 8.16 -23.47 15.66
CA THR A 177 8.30 -23.45 14.20
C THR A 177 8.06 -22.03 13.67
N TRP A 178 8.58 -21.73 12.49
CA TRP A 178 8.23 -20.50 11.77
C TRP A 178 8.18 -20.80 10.27
N VAL A 179 6.96 -21.06 9.79
CA VAL A 179 6.59 -21.24 8.36
C VAL A 179 7.60 -22.07 7.53
N PRO A 180 7.96 -23.30 7.95
CA PRO A 180 9.06 -24.04 7.32
C PRO A 180 8.81 -24.39 5.84
N TRP A 181 7.55 -24.58 5.43
CA TRP A 181 7.20 -24.78 4.02
C TRP A 181 7.34 -23.51 3.18
N TYR A 182 7.15 -22.31 3.75
CA TYR A 182 7.48 -21.05 3.06
C TYR A 182 8.98 -20.95 2.79
N THR A 183 9.82 -21.25 3.79
CA THR A 183 11.28 -21.25 3.63
C THR A 183 11.72 -22.28 2.59
N MET A 184 11.14 -23.48 2.62
CA MET A 184 11.36 -24.53 1.61
C MET A 184 10.97 -24.05 0.21
N HIS A 185 9.83 -23.35 0.07
CA HIS A 185 9.40 -22.78 -1.20
C HIS A 185 10.46 -21.82 -1.75
N LYS A 186 10.99 -20.90 -0.94
CA LYS A 186 12.01 -19.94 -1.42
C LYS A 186 13.26 -20.65 -1.92
N LEU A 187 13.75 -21.63 -1.17
CA LEU A 187 14.91 -22.43 -1.58
C LEU A 187 14.66 -23.17 -2.90
N MET A 188 13.54 -23.91 -2.98
CA MET A 188 13.16 -24.65 -4.18
C MET A 188 13.01 -23.74 -5.40
N ASN A 189 12.29 -22.62 -5.24
CA ASN A 189 12.10 -21.63 -6.30
C ASN A 189 13.44 -21.05 -6.76
N GLY A 190 14.33 -20.67 -5.84
CA GLY A 190 15.65 -20.15 -6.17
C GLY A 190 16.50 -21.13 -6.98
N LEU A 191 16.46 -22.42 -6.66
CA LEU A 191 17.17 -23.47 -7.41
C LEU A 191 16.58 -23.66 -8.81
N VAL A 192 15.25 -23.77 -8.91
CA VAL A 192 14.55 -23.96 -10.19
C VAL A 192 14.74 -22.76 -11.12
N GLU A 193 14.60 -21.53 -10.61
CA GLU A 193 14.83 -20.31 -11.38
C GLU A 193 16.31 -20.17 -11.79
N THR A 194 17.25 -20.56 -10.93
CA THR A 194 18.68 -20.61 -11.29
C THR A 194 18.91 -21.52 -12.49
N TYR A 195 18.32 -22.71 -12.51
CA TYR A 195 18.41 -23.61 -13.66
C TYR A 195 17.76 -23.00 -14.92
N LYS A 196 16.52 -22.52 -14.81
CA LYS A 196 15.76 -21.96 -15.95
C LYS A 196 16.47 -20.78 -16.62
N LEU A 197 17.08 -19.91 -15.82
CA LEU A 197 17.68 -18.65 -16.30
C LEU A 197 19.15 -18.80 -16.70
N THR A 198 19.89 -19.76 -16.13
CA THR A 198 21.34 -19.88 -16.35
C THR A 198 21.78 -21.21 -16.95
N GLY A 199 20.91 -22.23 -16.98
CA GLY A 199 21.23 -23.58 -17.43
C GLY A 199 22.16 -24.36 -16.49
N LYS A 200 22.45 -23.85 -15.28
CA LYS A 200 23.34 -24.51 -14.30
C LYS A 200 22.69 -25.80 -13.77
N LYS A 201 23.17 -26.94 -14.29
CA LYS A 201 22.64 -28.28 -13.97
C LYS A 201 22.70 -28.64 -12.49
N ALA A 202 23.72 -28.16 -11.77
CA ALA A 202 23.84 -28.38 -10.33
C ALA A 202 22.61 -27.87 -9.56
N ALA A 203 22.01 -26.74 -9.99
CA ALA A 203 20.80 -26.22 -9.35
C ALA A 203 19.61 -27.16 -9.52
N LEU A 204 19.44 -27.72 -10.73
CA LEU A 204 18.37 -28.70 -11.00
C LEU A 204 18.61 -30.01 -10.23
N GLU A 205 19.84 -30.51 -10.17
CA GLU A 205 20.19 -31.72 -9.42
C GLU A 205 19.84 -31.58 -7.93
N ILE A 206 20.19 -30.45 -7.31
CA ILE A 206 19.83 -30.16 -5.91
C ILE A 206 18.30 -30.15 -5.76
N ALA A 207 17.60 -29.48 -6.68
CA ALA A 207 16.14 -29.35 -6.66
C ALA A 207 15.43 -30.70 -6.85
N GLU A 208 15.91 -31.57 -7.74
CA GLU A 208 15.39 -32.93 -7.96
C GLU A 208 15.57 -33.79 -6.70
N ASN A 209 16.76 -33.79 -6.10
CA ASN A 209 17.03 -34.51 -4.84
C ASN A 209 16.14 -34.01 -3.68
N LEU A 210 15.95 -32.70 -3.58
CA LEU A 210 15.06 -32.10 -2.58
C LEU A 210 13.58 -32.38 -2.90
N GLY A 211 13.22 -32.44 -4.19
CA GLY A 211 11.90 -32.82 -4.70
C GLY A 211 11.52 -34.24 -4.30
N GLU A 212 12.45 -35.19 -4.37
CA GLU A 212 12.24 -36.56 -3.89
C GLU A 212 11.98 -36.60 -2.39
N TRP A 213 12.70 -35.80 -1.59
CA TRP A 213 12.41 -35.66 -0.17
C TRP A 213 10.99 -35.13 0.07
N ILE A 214 10.59 -34.08 -0.65
CA ILE A 214 9.25 -33.49 -0.56
C ILE A 214 8.18 -34.52 -0.94
N TYR A 215 8.36 -35.24 -2.03
CA TYR A 215 7.44 -36.28 -2.47
C TYR A 215 7.29 -37.38 -1.42
N ASN A 216 8.39 -37.96 -0.95
CA ASN A 216 8.36 -39.03 0.06
C ASN A 216 7.64 -38.59 1.35
N ARG A 217 7.74 -37.30 1.69
CA ARG A 217 7.05 -36.72 2.84
C ARG A 217 5.55 -36.54 2.59
N THR A 218 5.19 -35.86 1.50
CA THR A 218 3.81 -35.50 1.14
C THR A 218 2.96 -36.68 0.66
N ALA A 219 3.57 -37.73 0.11
CA ALA A 219 2.91 -38.98 -0.27
C ALA A 219 2.20 -39.65 0.91
N ARG A 220 2.66 -39.41 2.14
CA ARG A 220 2.07 -39.94 3.39
C ARG A 220 0.90 -39.10 3.91
N TRP A 221 0.64 -37.93 3.33
CA TRP A 221 -0.43 -37.05 3.80
C TRP A 221 -1.80 -37.57 3.40
N ASP A 222 -2.61 -37.89 4.40
CA ASP A 222 -4.06 -37.97 4.22
C ASP A 222 -4.67 -36.55 4.12
N ASN A 223 -5.97 -36.47 3.87
CA ASN A 223 -6.64 -35.18 3.73
C ASN A 223 -6.59 -34.33 5.00
N ASN A 224 -6.69 -34.94 6.19
CA ASN A 224 -6.67 -34.19 7.46
C ASN A 224 -5.29 -33.57 7.71
N LEU A 225 -4.23 -34.32 7.43
CA LEU A 225 -2.86 -33.86 7.52
C LEU A 225 -2.59 -32.77 6.49
N LYS A 226 -2.99 -32.98 5.22
CA LYS A 226 -2.93 -31.95 4.17
C LYS A 226 -3.56 -30.65 4.64
N TYR A 227 -4.81 -30.67 5.12
CA TYR A 227 -5.49 -29.44 5.56
C TYR A 227 -4.80 -28.77 6.76
N ARG A 228 -4.24 -29.55 7.68
CA ARG A 228 -3.48 -29.01 8.81
C ARG A 228 -2.24 -28.26 8.34
N VAL A 229 -1.45 -28.89 7.47
CA VAL A 229 -0.22 -28.32 6.95
C VAL A 229 -0.50 -27.08 6.12
N LEU A 230 -1.47 -27.14 5.19
CA LEU A 230 -1.82 -26.03 4.32
C LEU A 230 -2.54 -24.86 5.04
N GLY A 231 -3.04 -25.12 6.25
CA GLY A 231 -3.55 -24.07 7.15
C GLY A 231 -2.45 -23.18 7.74
N ILE A 232 -1.17 -23.59 7.65
CA ILE A 232 0.01 -22.79 7.97
C ILE A 232 0.63 -22.31 6.66
N GLU A 233 1.25 -21.13 6.66
CA GLU A 233 1.88 -20.58 5.46
C GLU A 233 2.92 -21.55 4.86
N TYR A 234 2.74 -21.84 3.56
CA TYR A 234 3.64 -22.63 2.73
C TYR A 234 4.17 -21.84 1.52
N GLY A 235 3.88 -20.53 1.44
CA GLY A 235 4.15 -19.73 0.25
C GLY A 235 3.55 -20.37 -1.01
N GLY A 236 4.33 -20.46 -2.09
CA GLY A 236 3.96 -21.10 -3.35
C GLY A 236 4.64 -22.47 -3.52
N MET A 237 4.58 -23.36 -2.51
CA MET A 237 5.08 -24.73 -2.67
C MET A 237 4.39 -25.47 -3.83
N ASN A 238 3.09 -25.22 -4.06
CA ASN A 238 2.44 -25.74 -5.26
C ASN A 238 3.05 -25.16 -6.54
N ASP A 239 3.30 -23.85 -6.60
CA ASP A 239 3.96 -23.18 -7.74
C ASP A 239 5.35 -23.77 -8.07
N CYS A 240 6.29 -23.75 -7.11
CA CYS A 240 7.67 -24.13 -7.40
C CYS A 240 7.85 -25.64 -7.67
N VAL A 241 6.98 -26.51 -7.12
CA VAL A 241 7.05 -27.94 -7.39
C VAL A 241 6.45 -28.28 -8.78
N TYR A 242 5.45 -27.54 -9.27
CA TYR A 242 5.04 -27.63 -10.68
C TYR A 242 6.16 -27.16 -11.63
N GLU A 243 6.88 -26.09 -11.30
CA GLU A 243 8.05 -25.68 -12.08
C GLU A 243 9.15 -26.74 -12.09
N LEU A 244 9.44 -27.38 -10.95
CA LEU A 244 10.38 -28.50 -10.88
C LEU A 244 9.92 -29.66 -11.77
N TYR A 245 8.64 -30.05 -11.70
CA TYR A 245 8.07 -31.08 -12.56
C TYR A 245 8.30 -30.77 -14.05
N LYS A 246 8.01 -29.53 -14.49
CA LYS A 246 8.25 -29.11 -15.88
C LYS A 246 9.72 -29.23 -16.29
N CYS A 247 10.65 -28.84 -15.41
CA CYS A 247 12.08 -28.96 -15.67
C CYS A 247 12.52 -30.43 -15.76
N ALA A 248 12.14 -31.24 -14.77
CA ALA A 248 12.44 -32.67 -14.68
C ALA A 248 11.87 -33.46 -15.87
N LEU A 249 10.64 -33.15 -16.29
CA LEU A 249 10.03 -33.74 -17.48
C LEU A 249 10.81 -33.36 -18.75
N ALA A 250 11.21 -32.09 -18.89
CA ALA A 250 11.96 -31.61 -20.05
C ALA A 250 13.37 -32.23 -20.17
N THR A 251 14.00 -32.56 -19.04
CA THR A 251 15.31 -33.24 -19.00
C THR A 251 15.21 -34.76 -19.06
N GLY A 252 14.00 -35.34 -18.97
CA GLY A 252 13.77 -36.78 -19.00
C GLY A 252 14.09 -37.49 -17.67
N TYR A 253 13.97 -36.79 -16.55
CA TYR A 253 14.12 -37.36 -15.21
C TYR A 253 13.06 -38.46 -14.98
N ALA A 254 13.53 -39.66 -14.63
CA ALA A 254 12.73 -40.88 -14.62
C ALA A 254 11.52 -40.80 -13.68
N ASP A 255 11.72 -40.19 -12.52
CA ASP A 255 10.74 -40.10 -11.45
C ASP A 255 9.99 -38.75 -11.45
N SER A 256 9.95 -38.05 -12.59
CA SER A 256 9.32 -36.71 -12.68
C SER A 256 7.87 -36.69 -12.20
N ASP A 257 7.11 -37.78 -12.36
CA ASP A 257 5.73 -37.89 -11.86
C ASP A 257 5.61 -37.75 -10.32
N HIS A 258 6.65 -38.09 -9.56
CA HIS A 258 6.70 -37.84 -8.11
C HIS A 258 6.50 -36.35 -7.78
N PHE A 259 7.12 -35.47 -8.57
CA PHE A 259 7.02 -34.03 -8.37
C PHE A 259 5.61 -33.52 -8.70
N LEU A 260 4.98 -34.06 -9.75
CA LEU A 260 3.59 -33.73 -10.07
C LEU A 260 2.64 -34.14 -8.93
N GLN A 261 2.79 -35.35 -8.40
CA GLN A 261 2.00 -35.83 -7.27
C GLN A 261 2.22 -34.98 -6.01
N ALA A 262 3.46 -34.57 -5.73
CA ALA A 262 3.78 -33.68 -4.62
C ALA A 262 3.14 -32.29 -4.79
N ALA A 263 3.19 -31.70 -5.99
CA ALA A 263 2.55 -30.42 -6.28
C ALA A 263 1.03 -30.47 -6.00
N HIS A 264 0.35 -31.55 -6.42
CA HIS A 264 -1.08 -31.76 -6.14
C HIS A 264 -1.40 -31.80 -4.63
N LYS A 265 -0.46 -32.24 -3.78
CA LYS A 265 -0.64 -32.24 -2.32
C LYS A 265 -0.63 -30.85 -1.72
N PHE A 266 0.01 -29.88 -2.37
CA PHE A 266 0.05 -28.48 -1.92
C PHE A 266 -1.11 -27.62 -2.42
N ASP A 267 -1.94 -28.10 -3.35
CA ASP A 267 -3.12 -27.36 -3.80
C ASP A 267 -4.21 -27.33 -2.70
N GLU A 268 -4.56 -26.13 -2.24
CA GLU A 268 -5.56 -25.93 -1.19
C GLU A 268 -6.97 -25.74 -1.77
N GLU A 269 -7.46 -26.78 -2.44
CA GLU A 269 -8.76 -26.77 -3.16
C GLU A 269 -9.92 -26.23 -2.32
N ARG A 270 -9.98 -26.54 -1.01
CA ARG A 270 -11.02 -26.01 -0.11
C ARG A 270 -11.03 -24.49 -0.02
N LEU A 271 -9.87 -23.84 -0.07
CA LEU A 271 -9.77 -22.38 -0.07
C LEU A 271 -10.23 -21.82 -1.41
N PHE A 272 -9.79 -22.45 -2.52
CA PHE A 272 -10.13 -22.03 -3.88
C PHE A 272 -11.64 -22.13 -4.11
N GLU A 273 -12.25 -23.27 -3.76
CA GLU A 273 -13.69 -23.50 -3.83
C GLU A 273 -14.48 -22.53 -2.93
N LYS A 274 -13.97 -22.25 -1.71
CA LYS A 274 -14.61 -21.28 -0.81
C LYS A 274 -14.70 -19.90 -1.46
N ILE A 275 -13.61 -19.40 -2.03
CA ILE A 275 -13.61 -18.08 -2.68
C ILE A 275 -14.48 -18.10 -3.93
N ASN A 276 -14.38 -19.14 -4.77
CA ASN A 276 -15.20 -19.29 -5.97
C ASN A 276 -16.71 -19.37 -5.67
N SER A 277 -17.10 -19.88 -4.51
CA SER A 277 -18.51 -19.96 -4.10
C SER A 277 -19.19 -18.60 -3.94
N GLY A 278 -18.42 -17.51 -3.80
CA GLY A 278 -18.93 -16.15 -3.77
C GLY A 278 -19.25 -15.55 -5.14
N PHE A 279 -18.86 -16.22 -6.23
CA PHE A 279 -19.04 -15.70 -7.58
C PHE A 279 -20.52 -15.64 -7.98
N SER A 280 -20.97 -14.46 -8.41
CA SER A 280 -22.32 -14.27 -8.94
C SER A 280 -22.29 -14.23 -10.47
N LYS A 281 -23.04 -15.15 -11.09
CA LYS A 281 -23.22 -15.17 -12.55
C LYS A 281 -24.01 -13.98 -13.08
N GLU A 282 -24.82 -13.34 -12.23
CA GLU A 282 -25.63 -12.17 -12.62
C GLU A 282 -24.76 -10.92 -12.78
N THR A 283 -23.83 -10.71 -11.85
CA THR A 283 -22.92 -9.56 -11.87
C THR A 283 -21.61 -9.85 -12.62
N GLY A 284 -21.30 -11.13 -12.87
CA GLY A 284 -20.05 -11.56 -13.49
C GLY A 284 -18.83 -11.40 -12.58
N ASN A 285 -19.03 -11.25 -11.26
CA ASN A 285 -17.97 -11.06 -10.27
C ASN A 285 -18.44 -11.49 -8.87
N ILE A 286 -17.54 -11.50 -7.90
CA ILE A 286 -17.87 -11.64 -6.46
C ILE A 286 -18.40 -10.29 -5.96
N PRO A 287 -19.64 -10.19 -5.44
CA PRO A 287 -20.17 -8.93 -4.94
C PRO A 287 -19.46 -8.41 -3.68
N SER A 288 -19.58 -7.10 -3.45
CA SER A 288 -19.20 -6.45 -2.20
C SER A 288 -19.89 -7.09 -0.98
N GLY A 289 -19.20 -7.11 0.18
CA GLY A 289 -19.73 -7.57 1.46
C GLY A 289 -19.80 -9.09 1.62
N THR A 290 -19.10 -9.85 0.77
CA THR A 290 -18.96 -11.30 0.92
C THR A 290 -17.92 -11.66 1.99
N ASP A 291 -16.96 -10.76 2.25
CA ASP A 291 -15.96 -10.82 3.31
C ASP A 291 -15.19 -12.16 3.32
N LEU A 292 -14.91 -12.71 2.14
CA LEU A 292 -14.29 -14.04 1.98
C LEU A 292 -12.80 -14.07 2.38
N LEU A 293 -12.16 -12.90 2.32
CA LEU A 293 -10.74 -12.69 2.63
C LEU A 293 -10.47 -12.03 3.98
N ASN A 294 -11.47 -11.44 4.63
CA ASN A 294 -11.31 -10.69 5.88
C ASN A 294 -10.52 -11.49 6.94
N ASN A 295 -9.53 -10.83 7.55
CA ASN A 295 -8.55 -11.37 8.52
C ASN A 295 -7.63 -12.48 7.99
N ARG A 296 -7.61 -12.76 6.68
CA ARG A 296 -6.59 -13.64 6.11
C ARG A 296 -5.32 -12.86 5.85
N HIS A 297 -4.18 -13.44 6.21
CA HIS A 297 -2.89 -12.90 5.81
C HIS A 297 -2.77 -12.92 4.28
N ALA A 298 -2.56 -11.74 3.70
CA ALA A 298 -2.59 -11.52 2.25
C ALA A 298 -1.44 -12.24 1.54
N ASN A 299 -0.19 -12.00 1.94
CA ASN A 299 0.97 -12.65 1.32
C ASN A 299 1.02 -14.17 1.52
N THR A 300 0.39 -14.71 2.57
CA THR A 300 0.19 -16.16 2.70
C THR A 300 -0.78 -16.69 1.64
N THR A 301 -1.80 -15.90 1.29
CA THR A 301 -2.92 -16.34 0.44
C THR A 301 -2.60 -16.23 -1.06
N ILE A 302 -1.99 -15.12 -1.49
CA ILE A 302 -1.77 -14.81 -2.92
C ILE A 302 -0.91 -15.89 -3.63
N PRO A 303 0.24 -16.35 -3.09
CA PRO A 303 1.08 -17.36 -3.77
C PRO A 303 0.39 -18.71 -3.99
N LYS A 304 -0.63 -19.04 -3.20
CA LYS A 304 -1.42 -20.27 -3.35
C LYS A 304 -2.14 -20.29 -4.70
N TYR A 305 -2.65 -19.13 -5.12
CA TYR A 305 -3.30 -18.91 -6.41
C TYR A 305 -2.30 -18.85 -7.57
N MET A 306 -1.06 -18.42 -7.33
CA MET A 306 0.00 -18.56 -8.33
C MET A 306 0.24 -20.03 -8.67
N GLY A 307 0.31 -20.91 -7.67
CA GLY A 307 0.44 -22.35 -7.93
C GLY A 307 -0.83 -22.98 -8.52
N ALA A 308 -2.01 -22.46 -8.20
CA ALA A 308 -3.25 -22.86 -8.87
C ALA A 308 -3.21 -22.53 -10.38
N LEU A 309 -2.73 -21.34 -10.74
CA LEU A 309 -2.52 -20.95 -12.13
C LEU A 309 -1.45 -21.82 -12.81
N ASN A 310 -0.37 -22.12 -12.10
CA ASN A 310 0.69 -22.98 -12.63
C ASN A 310 0.22 -24.42 -12.86
N ARG A 311 -0.71 -24.95 -12.04
CA ARG A 311 -1.37 -26.23 -12.33
C ARG A 311 -2.10 -26.18 -13.66
N TYR A 312 -2.92 -25.16 -13.89
CA TYR A 312 -3.65 -24.98 -15.14
C TYR A 312 -2.70 -24.95 -16.35
N ILE A 313 -1.60 -24.18 -16.23
CA ILE A 313 -0.54 -24.09 -17.25
C ILE A 313 0.14 -25.44 -17.50
N THR A 314 0.57 -26.10 -16.43
CA THR A 314 1.32 -27.36 -16.48
C THR A 314 0.50 -28.48 -17.09
N LEU A 315 -0.79 -28.56 -16.75
CA LEU A 315 -1.70 -29.59 -17.27
C LEU A 315 -2.37 -29.18 -18.59
N GLN A 316 -2.05 -27.99 -19.14
CA GLN A 316 -2.58 -27.52 -20.42
C GLN A 316 -4.12 -27.50 -20.47
N GLY A 317 -4.77 -27.14 -19.37
CA GLY A 317 -6.24 -27.19 -19.25
C GLY A 317 -6.85 -28.59 -19.24
N LYS A 318 -6.06 -29.66 -19.03
CA LYS A 318 -6.56 -31.05 -19.01
C LYS A 318 -6.87 -31.54 -17.60
N ASP A 319 -7.62 -32.63 -17.47
CA ASP A 319 -7.92 -33.31 -16.20
C ASP A 319 -8.60 -32.42 -15.14
N SER A 320 -9.75 -31.83 -15.49
CA SER A 320 -10.56 -30.92 -14.65
C SER A 320 -9.84 -29.65 -14.17
N SER A 321 -8.63 -29.37 -14.67
CA SER A 321 -7.86 -28.19 -14.31
C SER A 321 -8.44 -26.88 -14.85
N ASP A 322 -9.40 -26.90 -15.78
CA ASP A 322 -10.06 -25.68 -16.29
C ASP A 322 -10.62 -24.80 -15.17
N LYS A 323 -11.11 -25.42 -14.08
CA LYS A 323 -11.61 -24.69 -12.90
C LYS A 323 -10.53 -23.88 -12.19
N TYR A 324 -9.26 -24.24 -12.33
CA TYR A 324 -8.16 -23.53 -11.67
C TYR A 324 -7.92 -22.16 -12.29
N LEU A 325 -8.15 -22.00 -13.61
CA LEU A 325 -8.11 -20.66 -14.21
C LEU A 325 -9.24 -19.79 -13.63
N GLU A 326 -10.47 -20.34 -13.57
CA GLU A 326 -11.63 -19.66 -12.97
C GLU A 326 -11.36 -19.24 -11.51
N TYR A 327 -10.78 -20.13 -10.69
CA TYR A 327 -10.40 -19.83 -9.31
C TYR A 327 -9.46 -18.63 -9.21
N VAL A 328 -8.49 -18.55 -10.12
CA VAL A 328 -7.48 -17.48 -10.12
C VAL A 328 -8.06 -16.18 -10.64
N GLU A 329 -8.85 -16.20 -11.70
CA GLU A 329 -9.54 -15.02 -12.24
C GLU A 329 -10.48 -14.40 -11.19
N ASN A 330 -11.28 -15.23 -10.51
CA ASN A 330 -12.21 -14.77 -9.47
C ASN A 330 -11.49 -14.25 -8.23
N PHE A 331 -10.39 -14.89 -7.81
CA PHE A 331 -9.56 -14.38 -6.72
C PHE A 331 -8.91 -13.04 -7.07
N TRP A 332 -8.37 -12.92 -8.29
CA TRP A 332 -7.74 -11.69 -8.75
C TRP A 332 -8.76 -10.55 -8.79
N ASP A 333 -9.95 -10.79 -9.36
CA ASP A 333 -11.02 -9.79 -9.42
C ASP A 333 -11.48 -9.40 -8.01
N LEU A 334 -11.63 -10.34 -7.07
CA LEU A 334 -11.97 -10.02 -5.67
C LEU A 334 -10.93 -9.09 -5.01
N VAL A 335 -9.64 -9.41 -5.12
CA VAL A 335 -8.58 -8.59 -4.51
C VAL A 335 -8.51 -7.21 -5.12
N VAL A 336 -8.54 -7.12 -6.46
CA VAL A 336 -8.38 -5.84 -7.18
C VAL A 336 -9.59 -4.93 -6.98
N ASN A 337 -10.80 -5.46 -6.96
CA ASN A 337 -12.01 -4.64 -6.87
C ASN A 337 -12.35 -4.22 -5.44
N HIS A 338 -12.01 -5.03 -4.42
CA HIS A 338 -12.52 -4.82 -3.06
C HIS A 338 -11.45 -4.61 -1.98
N HIS A 339 -10.17 -4.86 -2.27
CA HIS A 339 -9.11 -4.80 -1.26
C HIS A 339 -7.85 -4.02 -1.68
N THR A 340 -7.92 -3.27 -2.79
CA THR A 340 -6.74 -2.64 -3.40
C THR A 340 -6.82 -1.12 -3.37
N TYR A 341 -5.76 -0.48 -2.86
CA TYR A 341 -5.57 0.97 -2.89
C TYR A 341 -5.17 1.45 -4.29
N ILE A 342 -5.19 2.77 -4.53
CA ILE A 342 -4.91 3.40 -5.84
C ILE A 342 -3.52 3.04 -6.39
N THR A 343 -2.56 2.76 -5.51
CA THR A 343 -1.20 2.33 -5.88
C THR A 343 -1.16 0.91 -6.45
N GLY A 344 -2.24 0.13 -6.32
CA GLY A 344 -2.29 -1.29 -6.66
C GLY A 344 -1.94 -2.23 -5.50
N GLY A 345 -1.45 -1.69 -4.37
CA GLY A 345 -1.16 -2.44 -3.15
C GLY A 345 -2.41 -2.75 -2.33
N ASN A 346 -2.32 -3.73 -1.44
CA ASN A 346 -3.42 -4.20 -0.59
C ASN A 346 -2.94 -4.55 0.82
N SER A 347 -3.90 -4.86 1.69
CA SER A 347 -3.73 -5.23 3.11
C SER A 347 -3.37 -4.09 4.06
N GLU A 348 -3.75 -4.29 5.31
CA GLU A 348 -3.28 -3.54 6.47
C GLU A 348 -2.69 -4.52 7.48
N CYS A 349 -1.50 -4.20 8.01
CA CYS A 349 -0.75 -5.10 8.88
C CYS A 349 -0.65 -6.53 8.32
N GLU A 350 -0.42 -6.64 7.00
CA GLU A 350 -0.28 -7.91 6.23
C GLU A 350 -1.57 -8.71 6.03
N HIS A 351 -2.72 -8.24 6.53
CA HIS A 351 -4.00 -8.94 6.46
C HIS A 351 -4.98 -8.20 5.54
N PHE A 352 -5.78 -8.96 4.80
CA PHE A 352 -6.95 -8.40 4.13
C PHE A 352 -7.95 -7.94 5.18
N GLY A 353 -8.38 -6.68 5.07
CA GLY A 353 -9.54 -6.16 5.78
C GLY A 353 -10.84 -6.63 5.15
N ARG A 354 -11.91 -5.93 5.49
CA ARG A 354 -13.24 -6.18 4.93
C ARG A 354 -13.34 -5.68 3.49
N ASP A 355 -14.30 -6.23 2.76
CA ASP A 355 -14.57 -5.80 1.39
C ASP A 355 -14.91 -4.29 1.41
N ASP A 356 -14.23 -3.51 0.55
CA ASP A 356 -14.51 -2.08 0.32
C ASP A 356 -14.22 -1.13 1.51
N ILE A 357 -13.59 -1.61 2.58
CA ILE A 357 -13.17 -0.81 3.73
C ILE A 357 -11.68 -0.52 3.63
N LEU A 358 -11.33 0.63 3.07
CA LEU A 358 -9.93 0.99 2.81
C LEU A 358 -9.55 2.32 3.48
N ASP A 359 -10.45 3.29 3.53
CA ASP A 359 -10.21 4.60 4.17
C ASP A 359 -10.07 4.44 5.68
N ALA A 360 -10.98 3.70 6.30
CA ALA A 360 -10.97 3.41 7.74
C ALA A 360 -9.74 2.59 8.19
N GLU A 361 -9.10 1.88 7.26
CA GLU A 361 -7.91 1.05 7.49
C GLU A 361 -6.61 1.72 7.01
N ARG A 362 -6.63 3.01 6.65
CA ARG A 362 -5.39 3.74 6.33
C ARG A 362 -4.51 3.90 7.57
N SER A 363 -3.34 3.25 7.55
CA SER A 363 -2.35 3.24 8.63
C SER A 363 -0.91 3.45 8.13
N ASN A 364 0.04 3.28 9.05
CA ASN A 364 1.47 3.24 8.77
C ASN A 364 1.97 1.84 8.37
N CYS A 365 1.07 0.85 8.26
CA CYS A 365 1.38 -0.56 7.99
C CYS A 365 0.57 -1.12 6.81
N ASN A 366 0.16 -0.30 5.85
CA ASN A 366 -0.54 -0.76 4.64
C ASN A 366 0.42 -1.26 3.56
N CYS A 367 -0.14 -1.96 2.58
CA CYS A 367 0.50 -2.21 1.29
C CYS A 367 1.86 -2.88 1.44
N GLU A 368 1.88 -4.09 2.02
CA GLU A 368 3.08 -4.93 2.04
C GLU A 368 3.58 -5.17 0.60
N THR A 369 4.88 -4.93 0.36
CA THR A 369 5.50 -5.05 -0.97
C THR A 369 5.41 -6.47 -1.55
N CYS A 370 5.49 -7.52 -0.71
CA CYS A 370 5.35 -8.91 -1.18
C CYS A 370 3.99 -9.21 -1.82
N ASN A 371 2.91 -8.65 -1.29
CA ASN A 371 1.56 -8.84 -1.83
C ASN A 371 1.51 -8.37 -3.28
N THR A 372 2.06 -7.16 -3.50
CA THR A 372 2.15 -6.50 -4.79
C THR A 372 2.96 -7.34 -5.78
N HIS A 373 4.14 -7.81 -5.38
CA HIS A 373 4.97 -8.69 -6.22
C HIS A 373 4.20 -9.95 -6.66
N ASN A 374 3.54 -10.63 -5.72
CA ASN A 374 2.81 -11.86 -6.02
C ASN A 374 1.55 -11.62 -6.86
N MET A 375 0.84 -10.50 -6.64
CA MET A 375 -0.27 -10.09 -7.51
C MET A 375 0.21 -9.83 -8.93
N LEU A 376 1.38 -9.19 -9.11
CA LEU A 376 1.95 -8.97 -10.44
C LEU A 376 2.40 -10.27 -11.11
N LYS A 377 2.95 -11.25 -10.37
CA LYS A 377 3.24 -12.60 -10.92
C LYS A 377 1.98 -13.25 -11.52
N ILE A 378 0.86 -13.23 -10.79
CA ILE A 378 -0.43 -13.77 -11.27
C ILE A 378 -0.91 -12.96 -12.48
N THR A 379 -0.88 -11.63 -12.37
CA THR A 379 -1.36 -10.71 -13.40
C THR A 379 -0.67 -10.93 -14.75
N ARG A 380 0.66 -11.08 -14.77
CA ARG A 380 1.40 -11.28 -16.03
C ARG A 380 1.05 -12.61 -16.70
N GLU A 381 0.85 -13.68 -15.93
CA GLU A 381 0.49 -14.98 -16.50
C GLU A 381 -0.97 -15.01 -16.98
N LEU A 382 -1.89 -14.37 -16.24
CA LEU A 382 -3.26 -14.15 -16.73
C LEU A 382 -3.27 -13.33 -18.03
N PHE A 383 -2.41 -12.32 -18.15
CA PHE A 383 -2.24 -11.57 -19.40
C PHE A 383 -1.72 -12.48 -20.54
N LYS A 384 -0.70 -13.30 -20.29
CA LYS A 384 -0.15 -14.23 -21.29
C LYS A 384 -1.19 -15.24 -21.78
N ILE A 385 -2.07 -15.73 -20.90
CA ILE A 385 -3.13 -16.68 -21.23
C ILE A 385 -4.27 -15.99 -22.00
N THR A 386 -4.76 -14.86 -21.50
CA THR A 386 -6.03 -14.28 -21.97
C THR A 386 -5.87 -13.15 -22.98
N GLY A 387 -4.70 -12.48 -23.00
CA GLY A 387 -4.50 -11.22 -23.72
C GLY A 387 -5.38 -10.07 -23.25
N ASN A 388 -6.07 -10.22 -22.11
CA ASN A 388 -7.03 -9.23 -21.63
C ASN A 388 -6.30 -8.00 -21.07
N LYS A 389 -6.65 -6.83 -21.61
CA LYS A 389 -6.06 -5.55 -21.25
C LYS A 389 -6.15 -5.22 -19.76
N LYS A 390 -7.20 -5.64 -19.05
CA LYS A 390 -7.37 -5.31 -17.61
C LYS A 390 -6.14 -5.70 -16.77
N TYR A 391 -5.51 -6.82 -17.14
CA TYR A 391 -4.29 -7.29 -16.49
C TYR A 391 -3.10 -6.38 -16.82
N ALA A 392 -2.96 -5.94 -18.07
CA ALA A 392 -1.88 -5.04 -18.47
C ALA A 392 -2.02 -3.63 -17.84
N ASP A 393 -3.25 -3.12 -17.72
CA ASP A 393 -3.53 -1.83 -17.06
C ASP A 393 -3.24 -1.90 -15.55
N TYR A 394 -3.71 -2.95 -14.86
CA TYR A 394 -3.35 -3.17 -13.46
C TYR A 394 -1.85 -3.36 -13.28
N TYR A 395 -1.18 -4.07 -14.20
CA TYR A 395 0.27 -4.27 -14.14
C TYR A 395 1.01 -2.93 -14.22
N GLU A 396 0.69 -2.06 -15.19
CA GLU A 396 1.33 -0.73 -15.30
C GLU A 396 1.13 0.11 -14.04
N ASN A 397 -0.13 0.23 -13.58
CA ASN A 397 -0.46 1.00 -12.40
C ASN A 397 0.33 0.53 -11.18
N THR A 398 0.32 -0.77 -10.95
CA THR A 398 0.84 -1.38 -9.73
C THR A 398 2.37 -1.49 -9.76
N PHE A 399 2.94 -1.80 -10.91
CA PHE A 399 4.38 -1.79 -11.12
C PHE A 399 4.96 -0.40 -10.85
N LEU A 400 4.38 0.65 -11.44
CA LEU A 400 4.90 2.00 -11.27
C LEU A 400 4.66 2.54 -9.86
N ASN A 401 3.46 2.35 -9.30
CA ASN A 401 3.06 3.04 -8.07
C ASN A 401 3.25 2.24 -6.79
N ALA A 402 3.54 0.94 -6.86
CA ALA A 402 3.82 0.12 -5.68
C ALA A 402 5.19 -0.59 -5.75
N ILE A 403 5.62 -1.11 -6.92
CA ILE A 403 6.97 -1.73 -7.03
C ILE A 403 8.07 -0.68 -7.18
N MET A 404 7.97 0.24 -8.15
CA MET A 404 8.97 1.30 -8.29
C MET A 404 8.95 2.28 -7.11
N ALA A 405 7.82 2.39 -6.41
CA ALA A 405 7.72 3.12 -5.16
C ALA A 405 8.38 2.39 -3.97
N SER A 406 8.64 1.09 -4.09
CA SER A 406 9.18 0.27 -3.00
C SER A 406 10.71 0.30 -2.89
N VAL A 407 11.40 1.08 -3.72
CA VAL A 407 12.87 1.24 -3.69
C VAL A 407 13.25 2.68 -3.44
N ASN A 408 14.21 2.90 -2.55
CA ASN A 408 14.85 4.19 -2.42
C ASN A 408 15.85 4.33 -3.58
N SER A 409 15.58 5.23 -4.51
CA SER A 409 16.41 5.42 -5.70
C SER A 409 17.81 5.96 -5.42
N GLU A 410 18.06 6.52 -4.25
CA GLU A 410 19.40 6.97 -3.82
C GLU A 410 20.23 5.80 -3.27
N THR A 411 19.63 4.94 -2.43
CA THR A 411 20.35 3.87 -1.73
C THR A 411 20.20 2.48 -2.33
N GLY A 412 19.20 2.27 -3.19
CA GLY A 412 18.81 0.95 -3.72
C GLY A 412 18.04 0.08 -2.74
N MET A 413 17.80 0.54 -1.51
CA MET A 413 17.16 -0.26 -0.47
C MET A 413 15.65 -0.30 -0.60
N THR A 414 15.05 -1.41 -0.16
CA THR A 414 13.63 -1.70 -0.37
C THR A 414 12.81 -1.54 0.90
N THR A 415 11.52 -1.23 0.75
CA THR A 415 10.58 -1.04 1.87
C THR A 415 9.64 -2.23 2.06
N TYR A 416 9.20 -2.43 3.31
CA TYR A 416 8.21 -3.43 3.67
C TYR A 416 6.78 -2.89 3.46
N PHE A 417 6.42 -1.82 4.17
CA PHE A 417 5.09 -1.21 4.13
C PHE A 417 5.12 0.14 3.43
N GLN A 418 4.05 0.44 2.72
CA GLN A 418 3.81 1.72 2.07
C GLN A 418 2.59 2.38 2.72
N PRO A 419 2.77 3.25 3.74
CA PRO A 419 1.68 3.88 4.47
C PRO A 419 0.65 4.55 3.58
N MET A 420 -0.64 4.28 3.79
CA MET A 420 -1.72 5.01 3.13
C MET A 420 -2.27 6.15 4.01
N ALA A 421 -1.94 6.15 5.32
CA ALA A 421 -2.19 7.29 6.18
C ALA A 421 -1.33 8.49 5.78
N SER A 422 -1.99 9.63 5.50
CA SER A 422 -1.30 10.88 5.19
C SER A 422 -0.39 11.32 6.34
N GLY A 423 0.72 11.99 6.02
CA GLY A 423 1.71 12.48 6.99
C GLY A 423 2.70 11.43 7.50
N CYS A 424 2.56 10.17 7.09
CA CYS A 424 3.55 9.11 7.28
C CYS A 424 4.64 9.13 6.20
N PHE A 425 5.62 8.24 6.31
CA PHE A 425 6.75 8.10 5.39
C PHE A 425 7.14 6.62 5.21
N LYS A 426 7.80 6.30 4.09
CA LYS A 426 8.32 4.95 3.81
C LYS A 426 9.60 4.69 4.61
N ASN A 427 9.76 3.47 5.09
CA ASN A 427 10.99 3.00 5.72
C ASN A 427 11.68 1.95 4.87
N PHE A 428 12.99 2.08 4.65
CA PHE A 428 13.76 1.16 3.81
C PHE A 428 14.71 0.30 4.64
N CYS A 429 15.03 -0.89 4.15
CA CYS A 429 15.93 -1.81 4.83
C CYS A 429 17.37 -1.26 4.93
N ASN A 430 18.17 -1.80 5.84
CA ASN A 430 19.51 -1.29 6.10
C ASN A 430 20.47 -1.63 4.93
N PRO A 431 21.20 -0.66 4.37
CA PRO A 431 22.17 -0.90 3.29
C PRO A 431 23.41 -1.68 3.73
N ASP A 432 23.75 -1.69 5.02
CA ASP A 432 24.74 -2.61 5.56
C ASP A 432 24.11 -3.99 5.69
N VAL A 433 24.46 -4.90 4.78
CA VAL A 433 23.97 -6.29 4.75
C VAL A 433 24.13 -7.02 6.09
N ASN A 434 25.11 -6.67 6.93
CA ASN A 434 25.29 -7.31 8.24
C ASN A 434 24.31 -6.81 9.30
N LYS A 435 23.67 -5.66 9.07
CA LYS A 435 22.64 -5.04 9.93
C LYS A 435 21.24 -5.14 9.33
N ASN A 436 21.09 -5.77 8.17
CA ASN A 436 19.79 -5.99 7.56
C ASN A 436 18.99 -7.02 8.37
N TYR A 437 17.68 -6.80 8.50
CA TYR A 437 16.79 -7.71 9.22
C TYR A 437 16.33 -8.90 8.36
N PHE A 438 16.55 -8.85 7.04
CA PHE A 438 16.16 -9.89 6.09
C PHE A 438 14.67 -10.23 6.17
N TRP A 439 13.83 -9.20 6.11
CA TRP A 439 12.39 -9.38 6.02
C TRP A 439 11.98 -10.15 4.74
N CYS A 440 10.75 -10.66 4.67
CA CYS A 440 10.18 -11.17 3.42
C CYS A 440 10.29 -10.15 2.27
N CYS A 441 9.99 -8.87 2.54
CA CYS A 441 10.10 -7.78 1.57
C CYS A 441 11.55 -7.42 1.21
N THR A 442 12.53 -7.73 2.04
CA THR A 442 13.94 -7.67 1.63
C THR A 442 14.19 -8.71 0.54
N GLY A 443 13.79 -9.96 0.76
CA GLY A 443 13.94 -11.04 -0.21
C GLY A 443 13.23 -10.77 -1.53
N THR A 444 11.94 -10.43 -1.49
CA THR A 444 11.17 -10.02 -2.68
C THR A 444 11.77 -8.78 -3.35
N GLY A 445 12.32 -7.86 -2.57
CA GLY A 445 13.03 -6.68 -3.06
C GLY A 445 14.19 -7.03 -3.99
N LEU A 446 15.04 -8.00 -3.61
CA LEU A 446 16.15 -8.50 -4.44
C LEU A 446 15.69 -9.01 -5.81
N GLU A 447 14.50 -9.61 -5.87
CA GLU A 447 13.95 -10.14 -7.12
C GLU A 447 13.25 -9.08 -7.98
N ASN A 448 12.80 -7.98 -7.40
CA ASN A 448 12.03 -6.98 -8.15
C ASN A 448 12.90 -6.21 -9.14
N PHE A 449 14.12 -5.83 -8.73
CA PHE A 449 14.90 -4.82 -9.46
C PHE A 449 15.95 -5.41 -10.41
N THR A 450 16.27 -6.70 -10.28
CA THR A 450 17.06 -7.46 -11.25
C THR A 450 16.28 -7.89 -12.49
N LYS A 451 14.93 -7.90 -12.44
CA LYS A 451 14.04 -8.29 -13.55
C LYS A 451 13.26 -7.14 -14.20
N LEU A 452 13.62 -5.89 -13.94
CA LEU A 452 12.94 -4.74 -14.54
C LEU A 452 12.91 -4.89 -16.08
N GLY A 453 11.72 -4.71 -16.67
CA GLY A 453 11.49 -4.89 -18.11
C GLY A 453 10.88 -6.23 -18.52
N ASP A 454 10.76 -7.22 -17.62
CA ASP A 454 10.26 -8.57 -17.93
C ASP A 454 8.83 -8.64 -18.50
N SER A 455 8.07 -7.56 -18.34
CA SER A 455 6.66 -7.45 -18.75
C SER A 455 6.41 -6.23 -19.63
N PHE A 456 7.48 -5.64 -20.21
CA PHE A 456 7.36 -4.52 -21.15
C PHE A 456 6.87 -4.99 -22.52
N TYR A 457 7.34 -6.17 -22.93
CA TYR A 457 7.04 -6.77 -24.23
C TYR A 457 6.62 -8.23 -24.09
N PHE A 458 5.70 -8.65 -24.95
CA PHE A 458 5.31 -10.05 -25.14
C PHE A 458 5.19 -10.34 -26.63
N HIS A 459 5.16 -11.60 -27.04
CA HIS A 459 5.01 -11.94 -28.45
C HIS A 459 4.24 -13.24 -28.70
N SER A 460 3.70 -13.37 -29.91
CA SER A 460 3.26 -14.64 -30.50
C SER A 460 4.14 -14.96 -31.72
N ASP A 461 3.72 -15.85 -32.60
CA ASP A 461 4.45 -16.13 -33.85
C ASP A 461 4.42 -14.95 -34.84
N LYS A 462 3.45 -14.03 -34.69
CA LYS A 462 3.19 -12.92 -35.63
C LYS A 462 2.98 -11.57 -34.98
N GLU A 463 2.80 -11.50 -33.67
CA GLU A 463 2.52 -10.25 -32.97
C GLU A 463 3.64 -9.93 -31.97
N LEU A 464 4.06 -8.67 -31.93
CA LEU A 464 4.87 -8.11 -30.83
C LEU A 464 3.98 -7.14 -30.06
N VAL A 465 3.73 -7.45 -28.79
CA VAL A 465 2.92 -6.65 -27.88
C VAL A 465 3.79 -5.72 -27.07
N VAL A 466 3.44 -4.43 -27.06
CA VAL A 466 4.00 -3.41 -26.17
C VAL A 466 3.00 -3.15 -25.04
N ASN A 467 3.39 -3.54 -23.83
CA ASN A 467 2.55 -3.41 -22.64
C ASN A 467 2.90 -2.18 -21.78
N GLN A 468 4.16 -1.72 -21.75
CA GLN A 468 4.61 -0.64 -20.86
C GLN A 468 5.26 0.51 -21.63
N PHE A 469 5.07 1.76 -21.17
CA PHE A 469 5.57 2.96 -21.84
C PHE A 469 6.87 3.50 -21.26
N VAL A 470 7.91 2.66 -21.19
CA VAL A 470 9.26 3.02 -20.68
C VAL A 470 10.30 2.93 -21.79
N SER A 471 11.24 3.87 -21.85
CA SER A 471 12.33 3.85 -22.84
C SER A 471 13.15 2.56 -22.72
N SER A 472 13.12 1.75 -23.76
CA SER A 472 13.68 0.40 -23.78
C SER A 472 13.83 -0.12 -25.21
N SER A 473 14.48 -1.26 -25.40
CA SER A 473 14.48 -1.95 -26.69
C SER A 473 14.32 -3.45 -26.50
N VAL A 474 13.74 -4.12 -27.49
CA VAL A 474 13.58 -5.57 -27.52
C VAL A 474 14.12 -6.16 -28.81
N TRP A 475 14.90 -7.23 -28.68
CA TRP A 475 15.37 -8.05 -29.79
C TRP A 475 14.46 -9.27 -29.98
N TRP A 476 13.89 -9.40 -31.17
CA TRP A 476 13.06 -10.53 -31.56
C TRP A 476 13.84 -11.42 -32.53
N GLU A 477 14.50 -12.44 -31.98
CA GLU A 477 15.42 -13.32 -32.72
C GLU A 477 14.75 -14.04 -33.89
N GLU A 478 13.55 -14.58 -33.68
CA GLU A 478 12.81 -15.36 -34.68
C GLU A 478 12.43 -14.52 -35.90
N LYS A 479 12.27 -13.22 -35.73
CA LYS A 479 11.94 -12.26 -36.81
C LYS A 479 13.14 -11.48 -37.34
N GLY A 480 14.27 -11.50 -36.64
CA GLY A 480 15.43 -10.70 -37.00
C GLY A 480 15.17 -9.19 -36.87
N VAL A 481 14.44 -8.79 -35.81
CA VAL A 481 13.97 -7.40 -35.62
C VAL A 481 14.34 -6.88 -34.24
N THR A 482 14.83 -5.64 -34.18
CA THR A 482 14.85 -4.85 -32.94
C THR A 482 13.75 -3.79 -32.98
N VAL A 483 12.97 -3.69 -31.91
CA VAL A 483 12.07 -2.55 -31.68
C VAL A 483 12.67 -1.68 -30.60
N VAL A 484 12.98 -0.43 -30.93
CA VAL A 484 13.48 0.58 -29.98
C VAL A 484 12.34 1.51 -29.61
N GLN A 485 12.04 1.59 -28.32
CA GLN A 485 11.04 2.49 -27.75
C GLN A 485 11.71 3.67 -27.06
N LYS A 486 11.32 4.88 -27.46
CA LYS A 486 11.64 6.11 -26.75
C LYS A 486 10.35 6.73 -26.24
N SER A 487 10.20 6.79 -24.93
CA SER A 487 8.99 7.28 -24.26
C SER A 487 9.33 8.50 -23.41
N ASP A 488 8.51 9.55 -23.52
CA ASP A 488 8.54 10.69 -22.62
C ASP A 488 7.49 10.57 -21.50
N ILE A 489 6.67 9.51 -21.51
CA ILE A 489 5.66 9.26 -20.46
C ILE A 489 6.39 8.89 -19.15
N PRO A 490 6.04 9.50 -18.01
CA PRO A 490 4.89 10.39 -17.76
C PRO A 490 5.18 11.91 -17.84
N ASN A 491 6.41 12.33 -18.18
CA ASN A 491 6.77 13.76 -18.23
C ASN A 491 6.11 14.49 -19.41
N GLY A 492 6.03 13.84 -20.57
CA GLY A 492 5.22 14.21 -21.71
C GLY A 492 4.24 13.09 -22.06
N ASN A 493 3.64 13.16 -23.24
CA ASN A 493 2.56 12.27 -23.65
C ASN A 493 2.87 11.50 -24.94
N THR A 494 4.15 11.40 -25.33
CA THR A 494 4.57 10.77 -26.58
C THR A 494 5.44 9.54 -26.34
N THR A 495 5.29 8.56 -27.21
CA THR A 495 6.18 7.40 -27.31
C THR A 495 6.42 7.06 -28.78
N THR A 496 7.66 6.75 -29.13
CA THR A 496 8.06 6.39 -30.50
C THR A 496 8.68 5.00 -30.50
N PHE A 497 8.24 4.17 -31.45
CA PHE A 497 8.80 2.87 -31.76
C PHE A 497 9.56 2.95 -33.08
N THR A 498 10.82 2.57 -33.10
CA THR A 498 11.64 2.47 -34.31
C THR A 498 12.01 1.02 -34.56
N ILE A 499 11.76 0.55 -35.78
CA ILE A 499 12.02 -0.82 -36.20
C ILE A 499 13.39 -0.87 -36.89
N THR A 500 14.24 -1.79 -36.48
CA THR A 500 15.51 -2.10 -37.14
C THR A 500 15.47 -3.55 -37.60
N THR A 501 15.71 -3.82 -38.88
CA THR A 501 15.76 -5.17 -39.45
C THR A 501 17.22 -5.61 -39.64
N GLY A 502 17.49 -6.91 -39.50
CA GLY A 502 18.81 -7.50 -39.74
C GLY A 502 19.35 -8.29 -38.55
N THR A 503 20.62 -8.69 -38.61
CA THR A 503 21.26 -9.50 -37.56
C THR A 503 21.67 -8.65 -36.36
N ARG A 504 21.40 -9.12 -35.14
CA ARG A 504 21.94 -8.55 -33.90
C ARG A 504 23.46 -8.42 -34.02
N GLY A 505 23.97 -7.19 -33.97
CA GLY A 505 25.42 -6.98 -33.96
C GLY A 505 26.07 -7.71 -32.77
N ASN A 506 27.29 -8.22 -32.93
CA ASN A 506 28.10 -8.88 -31.89
C ASN A 506 28.49 -7.96 -30.70
N GLY A 507 27.80 -6.83 -30.52
CA GLY A 507 27.90 -6.02 -29.32
C GLY A 507 27.30 -6.79 -28.14
N SER A 508 28.13 -7.60 -27.48
CA SER A 508 27.92 -7.97 -26.09
C SER A 508 27.61 -6.69 -25.32
N PHE A 509 26.44 -6.63 -24.68
CA PHE A 509 26.13 -5.60 -23.71
C PHE A 509 27.19 -5.70 -22.61
N LYS A 510 28.22 -4.85 -22.69
CA LYS A 510 29.18 -4.71 -21.61
C LYS A 510 28.43 -4.02 -20.48
N GLY A 511 28.13 -4.76 -19.42
CA GLY A 511 27.44 -4.32 -18.20
C GLY A 511 28.19 -3.26 -17.37
N ASN A 512 28.91 -2.37 -18.04
CA ASN A 512 29.56 -1.18 -17.51
C ASN A 512 29.79 -0.27 -18.72
N ASN A 513 28.85 0.64 -19.00
CA ASN A 513 29.09 1.97 -19.58
C ASN A 513 27.75 2.62 -19.95
N LYS A 514 27.58 3.88 -19.54
CA LYS A 514 26.70 4.83 -20.23
C LYS A 514 26.86 4.63 -21.73
N ILE A 515 25.78 4.22 -22.41
CA ILE A 515 25.74 4.30 -23.86
C ILE A 515 25.70 5.79 -24.18
N THR A 516 26.86 6.35 -24.47
CA THR A 516 26.89 7.55 -25.29
C THR A 516 26.22 7.17 -26.61
N GLN A 517 25.31 8.01 -27.08
CA GLN A 517 24.67 7.91 -28.40
C GLN A 517 25.70 8.10 -29.54
N GLU A 518 26.83 7.40 -29.50
CA GLU A 518 27.69 7.30 -30.66
C GLU A 518 27.08 6.27 -31.60
N LYS A 519 26.34 6.82 -32.57
CA LYS A 519 26.09 6.28 -33.90
C LYS A 519 26.38 4.78 -34.01
N ALA A 520 25.31 3.99 -34.13
CA ALA A 520 25.34 2.81 -34.98
C ALA A 520 25.82 3.25 -36.38
N SER A 521 27.14 3.34 -36.52
CA SER A 521 27.80 3.73 -37.75
C SER A 521 27.96 2.45 -38.55
N SER A 522 27.28 2.47 -39.67
CA SER A 522 27.43 1.58 -40.81
C SER A 522 28.88 1.55 -41.28
N SER A 523 29.71 0.68 -40.68
CA SER A 523 30.98 0.31 -41.29
C SER A 523 31.50 -1.03 -40.77
N GLY A 524 30.76 -2.09 -41.05
CA GLY A 524 31.28 -3.45 -41.09
C GLY A 524 30.65 -4.13 -42.29
N LYS A 525 31.41 -4.30 -43.38
CA LYS A 525 31.01 -5.19 -44.47
C LYS A 525 30.96 -6.61 -43.90
N THR A 526 29.78 -7.06 -43.50
CA THR A 526 29.51 -8.48 -43.27
C THR A 526 29.07 -9.10 -44.59
N GLU A 527 29.68 -10.24 -44.89
CA GLU A 527 29.36 -11.06 -46.05
C GLU A 527 27.88 -11.44 -46.07
N ASP A 528 27.34 -11.36 -47.28
CA ASP A 528 25.98 -11.65 -47.68
C ASP A 528 25.50 -13.00 -47.14
N SER A 529 24.60 -12.96 -46.17
CA SER A 529 23.85 -14.12 -45.67
C SER A 529 22.35 -13.85 -45.69
N GLY A 530 21.83 -13.44 -46.85
CA GLY A 530 20.48 -13.77 -47.35
C GLY A 530 19.33 -13.90 -46.33
N LYS A 531 19.12 -12.93 -45.45
CA LYS A 531 17.87 -12.73 -44.68
C LYS A 531 17.41 -11.28 -44.81
N ALA A 532 16.08 -11.13 -44.89
CA ALA A 532 15.37 -10.06 -45.56
C ALA A 532 15.58 -8.64 -44.98
N ASP A 533 15.63 -7.65 -45.87
CA ASP A 533 15.63 -6.21 -45.54
C ASP A 533 14.32 -5.77 -44.85
N ASP A 534 13.28 -6.61 -44.90
CA ASP A 534 11.94 -6.39 -44.41
C ASP A 534 11.44 -7.54 -43.51
N ALA A 535 10.52 -7.24 -42.59
CA ALA A 535 9.95 -8.20 -41.66
C ALA A 535 8.44 -8.02 -41.49
N GLU A 536 7.66 -9.06 -41.79
CA GLU A 536 6.21 -9.05 -41.60
C GLU A 536 5.82 -9.49 -40.18
N PHE A 537 5.20 -8.55 -39.45
CA PHE A 537 4.57 -8.79 -38.15
C PHE A 537 3.57 -7.69 -37.79
N THR A 538 2.75 -7.95 -36.77
CA THR A 538 1.83 -6.98 -36.17
C THR A 538 2.46 -6.37 -34.92
N LEU A 539 2.64 -5.05 -34.91
CA LEU A 539 2.93 -4.31 -33.68
C LEU A 539 1.61 -4.06 -32.95
N VAL A 540 1.46 -4.62 -31.75
CA VAL A 540 0.26 -4.53 -30.90
C VAL A 540 0.58 -3.60 -29.73
N VAL A 541 0.03 -2.39 -29.73
CA VAL A 541 0.33 -1.39 -28.68
C VAL A 541 -0.90 -1.15 -27.81
N ARG A 542 -0.74 -1.25 -26.49
CA ARG A 542 -1.84 -1.00 -25.54
C ARG A 542 -2.36 0.43 -25.66
N VAL A 543 -3.67 0.63 -25.51
CA VAL A 543 -4.31 1.96 -25.37
C VAL A 543 -4.82 2.10 -23.93
N PRO A 544 -4.02 2.65 -22.99
CA PRO A 544 -4.30 2.57 -21.56
C PRO A 544 -5.67 3.08 -21.13
N ASP A 545 -6.17 2.58 -20.01
CA ASP A 545 -7.43 3.05 -19.40
C ASP A 545 -7.39 4.52 -18.96
N TRP A 546 -6.21 5.05 -18.64
CA TRP A 546 -6.02 6.43 -18.17
C TRP A 546 -6.02 7.49 -19.28
N ILE A 547 -6.07 7.11 -20.56
CA ILE A 547 -5.96 8.07 -21.68
C ILE A 547 -7.12 9.06 -21.68
N ALA A 548 -6.80 10.35 -21.82
CA ALA A 548 -7.78 11.44 -21.86
C ALA A 548 -8.22 11.76 -23.31
N GLY A 549 -9.00 10.86 -23.91
CA GLY A 549 -9.49 10.99 -25.28
C GLY A 549 -8.92 9.94 -26.23
N GLU A 550 -8.82 10.25 -27.52
CA GLU A 550 -8.31 9.31 -28.53
C GLU A 550 -6.78 9.42 -28.70
N PRO A 551 -6.07 8.31 -28.93
CA PRO A 551 -4.65 8.35 -29.24
C PRO A 551 -4.42 8.92 -30.64
N ASN A 552 -3.41 9.77 -30.80
CA ASN A 552 -2.93 10.17 -32.13
C ASN A 552 -1.80 9.23 -32.56
N VAL A 553 -1.88 8.73 -33.79
CA VAL A 553 -0.90 7.77 -34.34
C VAL A 553 -0.30 8.32 -35.62
N THR A 554 1.02 8.36 -35.69
CA THR A 554 1.72 8.53 -36.96
C THR A 554 2.57 7.30 -37.27
N VAL A 555 2.66 6.96 -38.56
CA VAL A 555 3.57 5.92 -39.03
C VAL A 555 4.42 6.51 -40.15
N ASN A 556 5.74 6.49 -39.98
CA ASN A 556 6.71 7.17 -40.85
C ASN A 556 6.35 8.65 -41.07
N GLY A 557 5.90 9.35 -40.01
CA GLY A 557 5.48 10.75 -40.02
C GLY A 557 4.11 11.02 -40.66
N LYS A 558 3.43 10.01 -41.19
CA LYS A 558 2.07 10.15 -41.75
C LYS A 558 1.03 9.86 -40.67
N VAL A 559 0.13 10.81 -40.43
CA VAL A 559 -1.03 10.63 -39.54
C VAL A 559 -1.92 9.51 -40.04
N ILE A 560 -2.25 8.55 -39.17
CA ILE A 560 -3.14 7.43 -39.45
C ILE A 560 -4.47 7.65 -38.73
N LYS A 561 -5.58 7.39 -39.42
CA LYS A 561 -6.90 7.47 -38.80
C LYS A 561 -7.09 6.30 -37.82
N VAL A 562 -7.42 6.61 -36.58
CA VAL A 562 -7.79 5.60 -35.58
C VAL A 562 -9.29 5.35 -35.66
N ILE A 563 -9.70 4.08 -35.65
CA ILE A 563 -11.09 3.65 -35.63
C ILE A 563 -11.29 2.79 -34.39
N THR A 564 -12.15 3.24 -33.48
CA THR A 564 -12.51 2.46 -32.29
C THR A 564 -13.66 1.53 -32.64
N THR A 565 -13.48 0.23 -32.43
CA THR A 565 -14.55 -0.78 -32.61
C THR A 565 -14.97 -1.40 -31.28
N GLU A 566 -16.22 -1.86 -31.20
CA GLU A 566 -16.69 -2.64 -30.06
C GLU A 566 -15.86 -3.91 -29.83
N ALA A 567 -15.83 -4.39 -28.58
CA ALA A 567 -15.09 -5.59 -28.20
C ALA A 567 -15.53 -6.81 -29.04
N GLY A 568 -14.56 -7.56 -29.55
CA GLY A 568 -14.82 -8.75 -30.39
C GLY A 568 -15.01 -8.49 -31.89
N VAL A 569 -15.02 -7.24 -32.35
CA VAL A 569 -15.04 -6.92 -33.79
C VAL A 569 -13.62 -6.83 -34.34
N THR A 570 -13.24 -7.76 -35.21
CA THR A 570 -11.98 -7.69 -35.96
C THR A 570 -12.25 -7.06 -37.33
N SER A 571 -11.66 -5.88 -37.57
CA SER A 571 -11.61 -5.29 -38.92
C SER A 571 -10.16 -5.18 -39.37
N SER A 572 -9.90 -5.44 -40.65
CA SER A 572 -8.56 -5.35 -41.23
C SER A 572 -8.09 -3.91 -41.25
N SER A 573 -6.95 -3.62 -40.62
CA SER A 573 -6.21 -2.39 -40.84
C SER A 573 -5.81 -2.28 -42.31
N ASN A 574 -5.78 -1.05 -42.84
CA ASN A 574 -5.21 -0.73 -44.14
C ASN A 574 -4.20 0.42 -43.96
N ASP A 575 -3.44 0.75 -45.00
CA ASP A 575 -2.37 1.76 -44.96
C ASP A 575 -2.80 3.18 -44.51
N ASN A 576 -4.10 3.42 -44.30
CA ASN A 576 -4.67 4.70 -43.88
C ASN A 576 -5.51 4.65 -42.60
N SER A 577 -5.78 3.46 -42.03
CA SER A 577 -6.55 3.34 -40.78
C SER A 577 -6.15 2.16 -39.90
N ILE A 578 -6.06 2.40 -38.59
CA ILE A 578 -5.78 1.40 -37.54
C ILE A 578 -7.01 1.24 -36.66
N THR A 579 -7.34 -0.01 -36.35
CA THR A 579 -8.46 -0.34 -35.46
C THR A 579 -7.97 -0.58 -34.03
N ILE A 580 -8.64 0.03 -33.04
CA ILE A 580 -8.51 -0.35 -31.64
C ILE A 580 -9.45 -1.53 -31.38
N SER A 581 -8.88 -2.68 -31.04
CA SER A 581 -9.62 -3.91 -30.72
C SER A 581 -9.16 -4.45 -29.38
N ASN A 582 -10.12 -4.72 -28.49
CA ASN A 582 -9.88 -5.17 -27.11
C ASN A 582 -8.88 -4.27 -26.36
N GLY A 583 -8.89 -2.96 -26.65
CA GLY A 583 -8.00 -1.97 -26.02
C GLY A 583 -6.56 -1.93 -26.54
N TYR A 584 -6.28 -2.49 -27.72
CA TYR A 584 -4.97 -2.43 -28.36
C TYR A 584 -5.07 -1.92 -29.80
N LEU A 585 -4.09 -1.09 -30.19
CA LEU A 585 -3.79 -0.71 -31.57
C LEU A 585 -3.03 -1.85 -32.24
N ARG A 586 -3.54 -2.39 -33.35
CA ARG A 586 -2.88 -3.46 -34.14
C ARG A 586 -2.40 -2.95 -35.48
N ILE A 587 -1.09 -2.91 -35.65
CA ILE A 587 -0.41 -2.34 -36.83
C ILE A 587 0.33 -3.46 -37.56
N THR A 588 -0.34 -4.11 -38.51
CA THR A 588 0.24 -5.18 -39.35
C THR A 588 0.89 -4.57 -40.58
N ARG A 589 2.19 -4.76 -40.73
CA ARG A 589 2.95 -4.28 -41.89
C ARG A 589 4.09 -5.24 -42.23
N ASN A 590 4.59 -5.08 -43.44
CA ASN A 590 5.93 -5.52 -43.78
C ASN A 590 6.90 -4.38 -43.45
N TRP A 591 7.50 -4.45 -42.26
CA TRP A 591 8.32 -3.40 -41.68
C TRP A 591 9.70 -3.36 -42.33
N LYS A 592 10.18 -2.16 -42.64
CA LYS A 592 11.53 -1.92 -43.15
C LYS A 592 12.41 -1.32 -42.08
N ASN A 593 13.72 -1.41 -42.29
CA ASN A 593 14.69 -0.71 -41.45
C ASN A 593 14.35 0.78 -41.35
N GLU A 594 14.37 1.33 -40.13
CA GLU A 594 14.06 2.71 -39.77
C GLU A 594 12.57 3.11 -39.88
N ASP A 595 11.65 2.18 -40.18
CA ASP A 595 10.23 2.46 -40.03
C ASP A 595 9.92 2.85 -38.58
N SER A 596 8.99 3.78 -38.39
CA SER A 596 8.66 4.33 -37.08
C SER A 596 7.16 4.48 -36.86
N VAL A 597 6.73 4.26 -35.61
CA VAL A 597 5.38 4.54 -35.11
C VAL A 597 5.50 5.51 -33.95
N GLU A 598 4.84 6.66 -34.03
CA GLU A 598 4.71 7.58 -32.91
C GLU A 598 3.27 7.59 -32.40
N LEU A 599 3.11 7.47 -31.08
CA LEU A 599 1.85 7.59 -30.39
C LEU A 599 1.88 8.84 -29.50
N THR A 600 0.84 9.65 -29.58
CA THR A 600 0.52 10.66 -28.55
C THR A 600 -0.68 10.16 -27.76
N LEU A 601 -0.51 10.00 -26.44
CA LEU A 601 -1.50 9.50 -25.49
C LEU A 601 -1.88 10.63 -24.53
N PRO A 602 -2.95 11.41 -24.80
CA PRO A 602 -3.33 12.51 -23.92
C PRO A 602 -3.51 12.08 -22.47
N MET A 603 -3.04 12.91 -21.53
CA MET A 603 -3.10 12.65 -20.08
C MET A 603 -3.73 13.85 -19.37
N ASN A 604 -4.69 13.56 -18.49
CA ASN A 604 -5.29 14.52 -17.57
C ASN A 604 -5.13 14.01 -16.13
N ILE A 605 -5.41 14.89 -15.17
CA ILE A 605 -5.66 14.52 -13.78
C ILE A 605 -6.98 13.76 -13.70
N VAL A 606 -6.95 12.59 -13.08
CA VAL A 606 -8.13 11.76 -12.79
C VAL A 606 -8.24 11.56 -11.28
N PRO A 607 -9.38 11.92 -10.66
CA PRO A 607 -9.65 11.69 -9.25
C PRO A 607 -10.13 10.25 -9.01
N TYR A 608 -9.68 9.66 -7.91
CA TYR A 608 -10.07 8.33 -7.43
C TYR A 608 -10.52 8.45 -5.97
N THR A 609 -11.48 7.64 -5.57
CA THR A 609 -12.08 7.65 -4.22
C THR A 609 -12.05 6.25 -3.61
N LEU A 610 -12.22 6.17 -2.30
CA LEU A 610 -12.34 4.91 -1.56
C LEU A 610 -13.81 4.62 -1.31
N ALA A 611 -14.21 3.35 -1.40
CA ALA A 611 -15.62 2.96 -1.39
C ALA A 611 -16.32 3.31 -0.07
N ASP A 612 -15.63 3.19 1.06
CA ASP A 612 -16.11 3.50 2.40
C ASP A 612 -16.18 5.01 2.72
N ASN A 613 -15.64 5.87 1.85
CA ASN A 613 -15.72 7.34 2.00
C ASN A 613 -15.87 8.03 0.64
N LYS A 614 -16.81 7.51 -0.16
CA LYS A 614 -17.06 7.97 -1.53
C LYS A 614 -17.60 9.39 -1.56
N GLY A 615 -16.98 10.23 -2.40
CA GLY A 615 -17.42 11.62 -2.61
C GLY A 615 -16.77 12.64 -1.68
N THR A 616 -15.97 12.20 -0.70
CA THR A 616 -15.32 13.06 0.29
C THR A 616 -13.81 12.81 0.36
N VAL A 617 -13.35 11.56 0.15
CA VAL A 617 -11.91 11.24 0.09
C VAL A 617 -11.48 11.06 -1.35
N PHE A 618 -10.41 11.76 -1.73
CA PHE A 618 -9.85 11.70 -3.07
C PHE A 618 -8.34 11.53 -3.08
N ALA A 619 -7.86 10.78 -4.07
CA ALA A 619 -6.48 10.69 -4.51
C ALA A 619 -6.43 10.95 -6.03
N PHE A 620 -5.27 11.31 -6.55
CA PHE A 620 -5.14 11.77 -7.94
C PHE A 620 -4.12 10.96 -8.71
N LYS A 621 -4.42 10.66 -9.98
CA LYS A 621 -3.43 10.18 -10.96
C LYS A 621 -3.27 11.16 -12.11
N TYR A 622 -2.05 11.25 -12.65
CA TYR A 622 -1.75 11.86 -13.94
C TYR A 622 -1.23 10.78 -14.89
N GLY A 623 -2.05 10.39 -15.87
CA GLY A 623 -1.79 9.20 -16.67
C GLY A 623 -1.57 7.95 -15.80
N PRO A 624 -0.46 7.22 -15.92
CA PRO A 624 -0.20 6.01 -15.12
C PRO A 624 0.26 6.31 -13.68
N VAL A 625 0.55 7.57 -13.33
CA VAL A 625 1.25 7.94 -12.09
C VAL A 625 0.28 8.35 -10.99
N VAL A 626 0.37 7.73 -9.82
CA VAL A 626 -0.24 8.22 -8.58
C VAL A 626 0.52 9.43 -8.07
N LEU A 627 -0.20 10.49 -7.76
CA LEU A 627 0.33 11.72 -7.19
C LEU A 627 0.20 11.71 -5.67
N ALA A 628 1.21 12.24 -4.99
CA ALA A 628 1.19 12.43 -3.55
C ALA A 628 1.72 13.82 -3.20
N ALA A 629 1.07 14.48 -2.25
CA ALA A 629 1.52 15.80 -1.79
C ALA A 629 2.76 15.68 -0.90
N GLU A 630 3.68 16.60 -1.08
CA GLU A 630 4.93 16.71 -0.33
C GLU A 630 4.68 17.35 1.05
N LEU A 631 4.89 16.61 2.14
CA LEU A 631 4.62 17.08 3.51
C LEU A 631 5.88 17.30 4.35
N GLY A 632 7.03 17.40 3.68
CA GLY A 632 8.29 17.81 4.28
C GLY A 632 9.16 16.67 4.82
N LYS A 633 10.42 17.04 5.08
CA LYS A 633 11.46 16.21 5.68
C LYS A 633 11.87 16.85 6.99
N ASP A 634 11.83 16.09 8.09
CA ASP A 634 12.18 16.63 9.40
C ASP A 634 12.87 15.58 10.27
N LYS A 635 13.55 16.05 11.33
CA LYS A 635 14.24 15.18 12.29
C LYS A 635 13.30 14.37 13.18
N SER A 636 12.00 14.61 13.09
CA SER A 636 10.96 13.87 13.82
C SER A 636 10.38 12.70 13.02
N MET A 637 10.90 12.39 11.83
CA MET A 637 10.68 11.12 11.15
C MET A 637 11.35 9.97 11.94
N THR A 638 10.68 9.51 12.98
CA THR A 638 11.17 8.44 13.85
C THR A 638 10.50 7.11 13.53
N LEU A 639 11.24 6.03 13.71
CA LEU A 639 10.77 4.67 13.49
C LEU A 639 10.43 3.99 14.82
N ARG A 640 9.54 3.01 14.76
CA ARG A 640 9.29 2.05 15.82
C ARG A 640 9.12 0.66 15.23
N GLN A 641 9.39 -0.34 16.04
CA GLN A 641 9.29 -1.73 15.62
C GLN A 641 7.89 -2.30 15.91
N VAL A 642 7.35 -3.05 14.96
CA VAL A 642 6.09 -3.80 15.06
C VAL A 642 6.29 -5.24 14.61
N GLY A 643 5.40 -6.12 15.06
CA GLY A 643 5.36 -7.53 14.63
C GLY A 643 6.68 -8.25 14.88
N VAL A 644 7.13 -9.01 13.88
CA VAL A 644 8.39 -9.75 13.93
C VAL A 644 9.55 -8.87 13.44
N GLN A 645 9.84 -7.83 14.20
CA GLN A 645 10.99 -6.93 13.96
C GLN A 645 10.93 -6.10 12.67
N CYS A 646 9.74 -5.59 12.30
CA CYS A 646 9.56 -4.70 11.16
C CYS A 646 9.50 -3.23 11.62
N ASP A 647 10.25 -2.35 10.97
CA ASP A 647 10.30 -0.93 11.32
C ASP A 647 9.28 -0.11 10.52
N VAL A 648 8.46 0.66 11.23
CA VAL A 648 7.39 1.50 10.66
C VAL A 648 7.47 2.93 11.23
N ALA A 649 6.84 3.89 10.55
CA ALA A 649 6.75 5.26 11.05
C ALA A 649 6.12 5.30 12.44
N ALA A 650 6.77 5.96 13.41
CA ALA A 650 6.27 6.09 14.78
C ALA A 650 5.36 7.30 14.97
N ASN A 651 5.24 8.16 13.96
CA ASN A 651 4.38 9.33 13.99
C ASN A 651 3.96 9.75 12.58
N LYS A 652 2.85 10.48 12.51
CA LYS A 652 2.46 11.28 11.34
C LYS A 652 2.47 12.77 11.68
N ILE A 653 2.83 13.60 10.70
CA ILE A 653 2.83 15.06 10.85
C ILE A 653 2.18 15.68 9.62
N ILE A 654 1.21 16.57 9.88
CA ILE A 654 0.50 17.32 8.84
C ILE A 654 0.14 18.69 9.44
N GLY A 655 0.42 19.76 8.69
CA GLY A 655 0.11 21.13 9.15
C GLY A 655 0.78 21.51 10.47
N GLY A 656 2.00 21.00 10.71
CA GLY A 656 2.73 21.20 11.98
C GLY A 656 2.22 20.38 13.17
N LYS A 657 1.07 19.69 13.06
CA LYS A 657 0.53 18.84 14.12
C LYS A 657 1.15 17.45 14.07
N LEU A 658 1.77 17.02 15.17
CA LEU A 658 2.36 15.69 15.34
C LEU A 658 1.39 14.76 16.05
N LEU A 659 1.20 13.57 15.49
CA LEU A 659 0.47 12.48 16.12
C LEU A 659 1.37 11.26 16.25
N ALA A 660 1.62 10.84 17.50
CA ALA A 660 2.36 9.62 17.78
C ALA A 660 1.49 8.39 17.49
N LEU A 661 2.04 7.45 16.73
CA LEU A 661 1.40 6.19 16.38
C LEU A 661 1.90 5.15 17.39
N ASN A 662 1.02 4.70 18.29
CA ASN A 662 1.38 3.81 19.39
C ASN A 662 0.68 2.43 19.32
N GLY A 663 0.05 2.09 18.19
CA GLY A 663 -0.64 0.82 18.00
C GLY A 663 0.25 -0.42 18.06
N ASN A 664 -0.26 -1.51 18.61
CA ASN A 664 0.37 -2.82 18.45
C ASN A 664 0.23 -3.27 16.99
N TYR A 665 1.00 -4.28 16.59
CA TYR A 665 0.83 -4.94 15.30
C TYR A 665 -0.62 -5.41 15.12
N GLY A 666 -1.29 -5.04 14.03
CA GLY A 666 -2.73 -5.24 13.81
C GLY A 666 -3.63 -4.24 14.53
N GLY A 667 -3.10 -3.12 15.02
CA GLY A 667 -3.86 -2.09 15.75
C GLY A 667 -3.74 -0.71 15.12
N THR A 668 -4.88 -0.09 14.82
CA THR A 668 -5.04 1.26 14.24
C THR A 668 -4.95 2.39 15.28
N SER A 669 -4.50 2.12 16.51
CA SER A 669 -4.56 3.12 17.57
C SER A 669 -3.63 4.31 17.29
N GLY A 670 -4.20 5.52 17.39
CA GLY A 670 -3.50 6.77 17.08
C GLY A 670 -3.61 7.22 15.63
N LEU A 671 -4.49 6.66 14.81
CA LEU A 671 -4.75 7.12 13.42
C LEU A 671 -5.85 8.17 13.31
N ALA A 672 -5.98 9.04 14.32
CA ALA A 672 -6.92 10.15 14.25
C ALA A 672 -6.62 11.04 13.03
N THR A 673 -7.66 11.41 12.30
CA THR A 673 -7.58 12.41 11.23
C THR A 673 -7.09 13.72 11.83
N LEU A 674 -5.97 14.21 11.33
CA LEU A 674 -5.50 15.55 11.65
C LEU A 674 -6.28 16.57 10.81
N GLU A 675 -6.56 17.73 11.39
CA GLU A 675 -7.26 18.82 10.71
C GLU A 675 -6.62 19.22 9.37
N GLY A 676 -5.29 19.14 9.28
CA GLY A 676 -4.54 19.40 8.06
C GLY A 676 -4.76 18.38 6.94
N GLU A 677 -5.53 17.30 7.13
CA GLU A 677 -5.90 16.32 6.09
C GLU A 677 -7.13 16.74 5.29
N THR A 678 -7.85 17.77 5.76
CA THR A 678 -9.05 18.28 5.11
C THR A 678 -8.72 19.50 4.26
N ILE A 679 -9.08 19.40 2.98
CA ILE A 679 -8.96 20.43 1.96
C ILE A 679 -10.34 21.06 1.77
N CYS A 680 -10.40 22.38 1.89
CA CYS A 680 -11.64 23.13 1.73
C CYS A 680 -11.71 23.76 0.34
N THR A 681 -12.79 23.49 -0.41
CA THR A 681 -13.03 23.96 -1.78
C THR A 681 -13.56 25.40 -1.87
N ASN A 682 -13.40 26.17 -0.79
CA ASN A 682 -13.74 27.60 -0.71
C ASN A 682 -15.18 27.97 -1.17
N GLY A 683 -16.14 27.07 -0.98
CA GLY A 683 -17.56 27.29 -1.31
C GLY A 683 -18.00 26.75 -2.67
N VAL A 684 -17.12 26.11 -3.44
CA VAL A 684 -17.48 25.30 -4.60
C VAL A 684 -17.93 23.92 -4.12
N PRO A 685 -19.07 23.36 -4.58
CA PRO A 685 -19.45 22.00 -4.23
C PRO A 685 -18.32 20.99 -4.52
N VAL A 686 -18.07 20.03 -3.62
CA VAL A 686 -16.92 19.12 -3.77
C VAL A 686 -17.04 18.33 -5.07
N GLU A 687 -18.24 17.87 -5.39
CA GLU A 687 -18.55 17.19 -6.67
C GLU A 687 -18.11 18.04 -7.86
N LYS A 688 -18.48 19.33 -7.87
CA LYS A 688 -18.15 20.25 -8.96
C LYS A 688 -16.66 20.57 -9.03
N PHE A 689 -16.03 20.79 -7.87
CA PHE A 689 -14.59 21.03 -7.77
C PHE A 689 -13.78 19.84 -8.31
N ILE A 690 -14.23 18.62 -8.01
CA ILE A 690 -13.58 17.39 -8.47
C ILE A 690 -13.85 17.12 -9.95
N GLU A 691 -15.04 17.43 -10.47
CA GLU A 691 -15.30 17.44 -11.92
C GLU A 691 -14.34 18.36 -12.68
N ASP A 692 -14.07 19.54 -12.12
CA ASP A 692 -13.20 20.56 -12.70
C ASP A 692 -11.74 20.46 -12.20
N ILE A 693 -11.32 19.31 -11.65
CA ILE A 693 -10.01 19.16 -10.98
C ILE A 693 -8.80 19.53 -11.85
N ASN A 694 -8.90 19.41 -13.18
CA ASN A 694 -7.82 19.79 -14.10
C ASN A 694 -7.59 21.31 -14.16
N GLU A 695 -8.55 22.12 -13.71
CA GLU A 695 -8.40 23.57 -13.55
C GLU A 695 -7.75 23.94 -12.21
N HIS A 696 -7.88 23.08 -11.20
CA HIS A 696 -7.43 23.34 -9.83
C HIS A 696 -6.12 22.64 -9.46
N LEU A 697 -5.82 21.46 -10.02
CA LEU A 697 -4.55 20.74 -9.81
C LEU A 697 -3.65 20.95 -11.03
N VAL A 698 -2.96 22.08 -11.06
CA VAL A 698 -2.31 22.61 -12.26
C VAL A 698 -0.84 22.25 -12.28
N ARG A 699 -0.33 21.79 -13.43
CA ARG A 699 1.09 21.48 -13.60
C ARG A 699 1.97 22.73 -13.38
N VAL A 700 3.02 22.60 -12.58
CA VAL A 700 4.01 23.65 -12.34
C VAL A 700 5.01 23.68 -13.50
N GLU A 701 5.20 24.82 -14.16
CA GLU A 701 6.26 24.99 -15.16
C GLU A 701 7.62 25.22 -14.48
N CYS A 702 8.52 24.24 -14.55
CA CYS A 702 9.92 24.47 -14.19
C CYS A 702 10.59 25.34 -15.26
N GLY A 703 11.00 26.56 -14.91
CA GLY A 703 11.59 27.53 -15.83
C GLY A 703 12.86 27.02 -16.54
N LYS A 704 13.10 27.52 -17.76
CA LYS A 704 14.27 27.22 -18.62
C LYS A 704 15.63 27.72 -18.08
N GLY A 705 15.77 27.97 -16.77
CA GLY A 705 16.91 28.70 -16.19
C GLY A 705 17.68 27.99 -15.07
N ASP A 706 17.23 26.85 -14.57
CA ASP A 706 18.02 26.05 -13.63
C ASP A 706 19.01 25.18 -14.40
N ASP A 707 20.19 25.75 -14.67
CA ASP A 707 21.39 25.07 -15.15
C ASP A 707 21.99 24.11 -14.10
N ASP A 708 21.15 23.40 -13.33
CA ASP A 708 21.63 22.30 -12.51
C ASP A 708 21.86 21.08 -13.41
N LYS A 709 23.09 20.97 -13.90
CA LYS A 709 23.57 19.91 -14.81
C LYS A 709 23.50 18.49 -14.21
N ASN A 710 22.93 18.34 -13.01
CA ASN A 710 22.72 17.09 -12.30
C ASN A 710 21.24 16.77 -11.98
N SER A 711 20.24 17.59 -12.39
CA SER A 711 18.83 17.22 -12.17
C SER A 711 18.29 16.34 -13.31
N ASN A 712 17.83 15.14 -12.95
CA ASN A 712 17.14 14.24 -13.89
C ASN A 712 15.84 14.91 -14.37
N SER A 713 15.46 14.69 -15.63
CA SER A 713 14.26 15.31 -16.25
C SER A 713 12.94 15.03 -15.52
N ALA A 714 12.91 14.06 -14.61
CA ALA A 714 11.78 13.70 -13.75
C ALA A 714 11.58 14.59 -12.51
N ASP A 715 12.51 15.49 -12.16
CA ASP A 715 12.30 16.54 -11.13
C ASP A 715 11.27 17.61 -11.58
N LYS A 716 10.71 17.47 -12.78
CA LYS A 716 9.87 18.45 -13.48
C LYS A 716 8.37 18.18 -13.46
N LEU A 717 7.92 17.00 -13.02
CA LEU A 717 6.48 16.67 -12.97
C LEU A 717 5.91 16.99 -11.59
N LYS A 718 5.42 18.21 -11.41
CA LYS A 718 4.78 18.68 -10.18
C LYS A 718 3.45 19.35 -10.48
N PHE A 719 2.50 19.23 -9.57
CA PHE A 719 1.18 19.83 -9.68
C PHE A 719 0.85 20.62 -8.42
N GLU A 720 0.38 21.83 -8.60
CA GLU A 720 0.01 22.75 -7.54
C GLU A 720 -1.52 22.71 -7.38
N LEU A 721 -2.02 22.41 -6.18
CA LEU A 721 -3.44 22.50 -5.90
C LEU A 721 -3.80 23.94 -5.52
N ARG A 722 -4.70 24.54 -6.31
CA ARG A 722 -5.16 25.93 -6.21
C ARG A 722 -6.61 26.02 -5.79
N ASP A 723 -7.06 27.24 -5.53
CA ASP A 723 -8.46 27.58 -5.20
C ASP A 723 -9.01 26.86 -3.96
N VAL A 724 -8.11 26.36 -3.11
CA VAL A 724 -8.43 25.68 -1.85
C VAL A 724 -7.87 26.47 -0.68
N SER A 725 -8.45 26.29 0.50
CA SER A 725 -7.80 26.63 1.76
C SER A 725 -7.37 25.35 2.47
N THR A 726 -6.15 25.36 2.99
CA THR A 726 -5.58 24.24 3.74
C THR A 726 -5.27 24.70 5.15
N LEU A 727 -5.58 23.88 6.15
CA LEU A 727 -5.32 24.18 7.58
C LEU A 727 -3.87 23.84 7.96
N LEU A 728 -2.92 24.12 7.06
CA LEU A 728 -1.53 23.65 7.15
C LEU A 728 -0.57 24.63 7.85
N SER A 729 -0.98 25.85 8.19
CA SER A 729 -0.14 26.79 8.94
C SER A 729 -0.93 27.66 9.93
N GLU A 730 -0.29 28.03 11.05
CA GLU A 730 -0.78 29.00 12.05
C GLU A 730 -0.45 30.46 11.66
N ASN A 731 0.26 30.67 10.53
CA ASN A 731 0.68 31.98 10.05
C ASN A 731 0.00 32.30 8.71
N GLU A 732 -0.94 33.25 8.70
CA GLU A 732 -1.71 33.68 7.52
C GLU A 732 -0.88 34.18 6.32
N ASN A 733 0.41 34.47 6.51
CA ASN A 733 1.32 34.87 5.43
C ASN A 733 1.98 33.68 4.69
N ASP A 734 1.88 32.46 5.23
CA ASP A 734 2.36 31.22 4.60
C ASP A 734 1.14 30.40 4.17
N ALA A 735 0.51 30.78 3.06
CA ALA A 735 -0.41 29.89 2.35
C ALA A 735 0.42 28.72 1.80
N HIS A 736 0.62 27.67 2.59
CA HIS A 736 1.28 26.45 2.14
C HIS A 736 0.45 25.83 1.03
N THR A 737 0.92 26.03 -0.19
CA THR A 737 0.30 25.43 -1.37
C THR A 737 0.68 23.95 -1.41
N LEU A 738 -0.32 23.06 -1.53
CA LEU A 738 -0.04 21.63 -1.67
C LEU A 738 0.54 21.34 -3.05
N VAL A 739 1.78 20.87 -3.06
CA VAL A 739 2.48 20.44 -4.28
C VAL A 739 2.50 18.92 -4.33
N PHE A 740 1.91 18.38 -5.38
CA PHE A 740 1.79 16.96 -5.67
C PHE A 740 2.88 16.53 -6.65
N SER A 741 3.56 15.45 -6.30
CA SER A 741 4.64 14.84 -7.06
C SER A 741 4.36 13.35 -7.31
N PRO A 742 4.97 12.73 -8.34
CA PRO A 742 4.91 11.29 -8.55
C PRO A 742 5.28 10.51 -7.29
N TYR A 743 4.34 9.72 -6.76
CA TYR A 743 4.51 9.00 -5.49
C TYR A 743 5.74 8.10 -5.47
N TYR A 744 6.00 7.41 -6.59
CA TYR A 744 7.12 6.48 -6.71
C TYR A 744 8.50 7.15 -6.65
N LYS A 745 8.57 8.48 -6.78
CA LYS A 745 9.82 9.26 -6.63
C LYS A 745 10.04 9.78 -5.20
N LEU A 746 9.05 9.70 -4.32
CA LEU A 746 9.16 10.21 -2.94
C LEU A 746 9.77 9.14 -2.03
N ASN A 747 11.07 9.23 -1.72
CA ASN A 747 11.74 8.27 -0.84
C ASN A 747 11.81 8.76 0.61
N ASP A 748 12.53 9.87 0.84
CA ASP A 748 12.88 10.34 2.19
C ASP A 748 12.04 11.55 2.60
N GLN A 749 10.71 11.42 2.53
CA GLN A 749 9.77 12.51 2.78
C GLN A 749 8.43 11.99 3.31
N ARG A 750 7.76 12.79 4.14
CA ARG A 750 6.34 12.57 4.47
C ARG A 750 5.46 12.88 3.27
N TYR A 751 4.39 12.13 3.09
CA TYR A 751 3.50 12.33 1.96
C TYR A 751 2.03 12.14 2.32
N GLY A 752 1.15 12.64 1.47
CA GLY A 752 -0.28 12.36 1.51
C GLY A 752 -0.83 12.03 0.12
N ILE A 753 -1.37 10.82 -0.05
CA ILE A 753 -2.02 10.38 -1.29
C ILE A 753 -3.51 10.71 -1.25
N TYR A 754 -4.16 10.38 -0.13
CA TYR A 754 -5.60 10.51 0.07
C TYR A 754 -5.92 11.70 0.98
N TRP A 755 -6.83 12.55 0.52
CA TRP A 755 -7.20 13.81 1.15
C TRP A 755 -8.72 13.90 1.31
N LEU A 756 -9.16 14.45 2.45
CA LEU A 756 -10.57 14.76 2.69
C LEU A 756 -10.89 16.08 2.01
N PHE A 757 -12.02 16.16 1.33
CA PHE A 757 -12.52 17.37 0.71
C PHE A 757 -13.83 17.79 1.39
N SER A 758 -13.97 19.09 1.64
CA SER A 758 -15.19 19.66 2.19
C SER A 758 -15.54 21.00 1.53
N GLU A 759 -16.85 21.22 1.43
CA GLU A 759 -17.43 22.50 1.03
C GLU A 759 -17.45 23.38 2.28
N LYS A 760 -16.50 24.31 2.51
CA LYS A 760 -16.87 25.38 3.46
C LYS A 760 -17.97 26.19 2.83
N SER A 761 -19.15 26.08 3.39
CA SER A 761 -20.26 26.96 3.10
C SER A 761 -20.01 28.36 3.73
N ASN A 762 -20.15 29.42 2.92
CA ASN A 762 -20.26 30.81 3.41
C ASN A 762 -21.73 31.15 3.79
N THR A 763 -22.60 30.17 4.02
CA THR A 763 -23.93 30.41 4.60
C THR A 763 -23.81 30.56 6.12
N GLU A 764 -24.77 31.23 6.76
CA GLU A 764 -24.80 31.30 8.23
C GLU A 764 -24.76 29.89 8.85
N ASP A 765 -25.49 28.94 8.26
CA ASP A 765 -25.45 27.52 8.67
C ASP A 765 -24.06 26.90 8.51
N GLY A 766 -23.34 27.21 7.42
CA GLY A 766 -21.97 26.74 7.19
C GLY A 766 -20.94 27.29 8.17
N ILE A 767 -21.07 28.57 8.55
CA ILE A 767 -20.24 29.19 9.60
C ILE A 767 -20.52 28.50 10.95
N ILE A 768 -21.80 28.29 11.28
CA ILE A 768 -22.20 27.62 12.52
C ILE A 768 -21.70 26.17 12.54
N GLU A 769 -21.85 25.41 11.46
CA GLU A 769 -21.37 24.03 11.35
C GLU A 769 -19.85 23.93 11.48
N ALA A 770 -19.10 24.81 10.80
CA ALA A 770 -17.64 24.84 10.90
C ALA A 770 -17.18 25.19 12.33
N LYS A 771 -17.78 26.22 12.93
CA LYS A 771 -17.49 26.63 14.31
C LYS A 771 -17.90 25.54 15.32
N ASN A 772 -18.99 24.82 15.06
CA ASN A 772 -19.44 23.66 15.83
C ASN A 772 -18.43 22.50 15.77
N ALA A 773 -17.98 22.12 14.57
CA ALA A 773 -17.00 21.06 14.40
C ALA A 773 -15.66 21.41 15.06
N ALA A 774 -15.19 22.65 14.88
CA ALA A 774 -13.95 23.14 15.46
C ALA A 774 -14.00 23.22 17.00
N ARG A 775 -15.10 23.74 17.58
CA ARG A 775 -15.28 23.72 19.04
C ARG A 775 -15.38 22.31 19.59
N GLU A 776 -16.09 21.40 18.92
CA GLU A 776 -16.17 20.00 19.33
C GLU A 776 -14.78 19.33 19.33
N ALA A 777 -13.96 19.58 18.31
CA ALA A 777 -12.59 19.08 18.23
C ALA A 777 -11.69 19.66 19.33
N ARG A 778 -11.84 20.95 19.66
CA ARG A 778 -11.04 21.61 20.70
C ARG A 778 -11.32 21.08 22.09
N VAL A 779 -12.58 20.81 22.42
CA VAL A 779 -12.95 20.31 23.76
C VAL A 779 -12.81 18.80 23.89
N TYR A 780 -12.66 18.07 22.78
CA TYR A 780 -12.51 16.62 22.76
C TYR A 780 -11.28 16.17 23.56
N LEU A 781 -11.46 15.15 24.40
CA LEU A 781 -10.36 14.55 25.15
C LEU A 781 -10.03 13.14 24.68
N ASP A 782 -11.06 12.31 24.54
CA ASP A 782 -10.89 10.89 24.27
C ASP A 782 -12.18 10.25 23.76
N GLY A 783 -12.09 9.09 23.11
CA GLY A 783 -13.24 8.43 22.52
C GLY A 783 -12.97 6.98 22.20
N ILE A 784 -14.03 6.18 22.27
CA ILE A 784 -13.98 4.73 22.23
C ILE A 784 -14.96 4.24 21.16
N GLY A 785 -14.45 3.43 20.24
CA GLY A 785 -15.25 2.60 19.35
C GLY A 785 -15.94 1.52 20.16
N VAL A 786 -17.28 1.51 20.19
CA VAL A 786 -18.03 0.57 21.04
C VAL A 786 -18.40 -0.69 20.26
N GLY A 787 -18.31 -1.85 20.90
CA GLY A 787 -18.82 -3.13 20.39
C GLY A 787 -17.80 -4.03 19.68
N TYR A 788 -16.60 -3.52 19.39
CA TYR A 788 -15.54 -4.26 18.70
C TYR A 788 -14.81 -5.30 19.58
N GLY A 789 -15.08 -5.34 20.88
CA GLY A 789 -14.51 -6.31 21.80
C GLY A 789 -13.12 -5.94 22.30
N THR A 790 -12.53 -6.83 23.10
CA THR A 790 -11.30 -6.57 23.88
C THR A 790 -10.04 -6.30 23.04
N GLN A 791 -10.07 -6.56 21.73
CA GLN A 791 -8.94 -6.30 20.83
C GLN A 791 -8.76 -4.81 20.50
N THR A 792 -9.85 -4.02 20.43
CA THR A 792 -9.82 -2.59 20.10
C THR A 792 -10.28 -1.70 21.25
N GLU A 793 -11.19 -2.20 22.11
CA GLU A 793 -11.64 -1.53 23.35
C GLU A 793 -10.71 -1.82 24.54
N GLY A 794 -9.72 -2.71 24.31
CA GLY A 794 -8.68 -3.11 25.25
C GLY A 794 -9.14 -4.04 26.37
N ASN A 795 -8.20 -4.38 27.27
CA ASN A 795 -8.45 -5.17 28.48
C ASN A 795 -7.80 -4.51 29.70
N ALA A 796 -7.82 -5.17 30.86
CA ALA A 796 -7.27 -4.65 32.12
C ALA A 796 -5.81 -4.12 32.05
N LYS A 797 -5.08 -4.38 30.96
CA LYS A 797 -3.68 -3.99 30.75
C LYS A 797 -3.45 -2.91 29.68
N THR A 798 -4.47 -2.44 28.96
CA THR A 798 -4.32 -1.50 27.83
C THR A 798 -5.22 -0.28 27.99
N TYR A 799 -4.91 0.81 27.28
CA TYR A 799 -5.75 1.99 27.18
C TYR A 799 -6.32 2.13 25.75
N PRO A 800 -7.62 2.35 25.54
CA PRO A 800 -8.71 2.32 26.53
C PRO A 800 -8.87 0.91 27.16
N CYS A 801 -9.44 0.83 28.37
CA CYS A 801 -9.48 -0.40 29.17
C CYS A 801 -10.93 -0.86 29.40
N MET A 802 -11.41 -1.82 28.61
CA MET A 802 -12.74 -2.40 28.83
C MET A 802 -12.76 -3.40 29.99
N GLU A 803 -13.76 -3.27 30.86
CA GLU A 803 -14.19 -4.33 31.80
C GLU A 803 -15.65 -4.65 31.51
N GLU A 804 -15.99 -5.93 31.40
CA GLU A 804 -17.36 -6.37 31.09
C GLU A 804 -17.78 -7.64 31.82
N SER A 805 -19.08 -7.76 32.07
CA SER A 805 -19.76 -8.98 32.50
C SER A 805 -21.17 -9.00 31.91
N GLY A 806 -21.55 -10.08 31.22
CA GLY A 806 -22.90 -10.23 30.66
C GLY A 806 -23.28 -9.12 29.66
N THR A 807 -22.55 -9.01 28.56
CA THR A 807 -22.72 -7.96 27.54
C THR A 807 -23.07 -8.55 26.17
N GLY A 808 -23.40 -7.67 25.22
CA GLY A 808 -23.49 -8.00 23.81
C GLY A 808 -23.13 -6.81 22.94
N SER A 809 -22.83 -7.09 21.69
CA SER A 809 -22.72 -6.08 20.63
C SER A 809 -23.63 -6.46 19.48
N VAL A 810 -24.23 -5.46 18.84
CA VAL A 810 -25.10 -5.63 17.67
C VAL A 810 -24.65 -4.64 16.62
N GLY A 811 -24.62 -5.08 15.37
CA GLY A 811 -24.27 -4.25 14.23
C GLY A 811 -23.10 -4.85 13.47
N ASP A 812 -22.81 -4.20 12.36
CA ASP A 812 -21.64 -4.44 11.54
C ASP A 812 -20.43 -3.67 12.13
N PRO A 813 -19.17 -4.14 12.03
CA PRO A 813 -17.97 -3.43 12.51
C PRO A 813 -18.03 -1.89 12.41
N HIS A 814 -18.46 -1.32 11.28
CA HIS A 814 -18.49 0.13 11.06
C HIS A 814 -19.64 0.88 11.75
N ALA A 815 -20.61 0.16 12.33
CA ALA A 815 -21.75 0.69 13.07
C ALA A 815 -22.04 -0.13 14.35
N LEU A 816 -21.01 -0.74 14.95
CA LEU A 816 -21.18 -1.55 16.14
C LEU A 816 -21.78 -0.74 17.27
N THR A 817 -22.72 -1.38 17.95
CA THR A 817 -23.33 -0.88 19.18
C THR A 817 -23.02 -1.83 20.32
N ARG A 818 -23.07 -1.34 21.55
CA ARG A 818 -22.85 -2.17 22.74
C ARG A 818 -23.96 -2.00 23.76
N TYR A 819 -24.35 -3.10 24.39
CA TYR A 819 -25.34 -3.13 25.45
C TYR A 819 -24.95 -4.12 26.55
N ALA A 820 -25.54 -3.93 27.72
CA ALA A 820 -25.46 -4.85 28.85
C ALA A 820 -26.70 -5.75 28.85
N LYS A 821 -26.50 -7.07 28.92
CA LYS A 821 -27.59 -8.01 29.17
C LYS A 821 -28.10 -7.81 30.61
N LYS A 822 -29.29 -8.34 30.89
CA LYS A 822 -29.86 -8.39 32.24
C LYS A 822 -28.82 -8.86 33.28
N GLY A 823 -28.61 -8.06 34.32
CA GLY A 823 -27.66 -8.31 35.41
C GLY A 823 -26.18 -8.08 35.08
N GLY A 824 -25.88 -7.71 33.83
CA GLY A 824 -24.55 -7.40 33.34
C GLY A 824 -24.21 -5.92 33.36
N GLY A 825 -23.01 -5.61 32.89
CA GLY A 825 -22.52 -4.26 32.68
C GLY A 825 -21.19 -4.25 31.96
N PHE A 826 -20.84 -3.09 31.42
CA PHE A 826 -19.52 -2.84 30.84
C PHE A 826 -19.00 -1.48 31.27
N SER A 827 -17.70 -1.26 31.15
CA SER A 827 -17.09 0.01 31.48
C SER A 827 -15.81 0.24 30.72
N TYR A 828 -15.45 1.51 30.56
CA TYR A 828 -14.20 1.91 29.93
C TYR A 828 -13.47 2.97 30.75
N LEU A 829 -12.18 3.14 30.47
CA LEU A 829 -11.41 4.29 30.92
C LEU A 829 -11.49 5.40 29.87
N PHE A 830 -11.88 6.60 30.30
CA PHE A 830 -11.90 7.80 29.48
C PHE A 830 -10.95 8.86 30.02
N GLN A 831 -10.25 9.56 29.14
CA GLN A 831 -9.40 10.70 29.51
C GLN A 831 -10.24 11.86 30.05
N VAL A 832 -9.73 12.53 31.08
CA VAL A 832 -10.32 13.74 31.68
C VAL A 832 -9.27 14.79 32.00
N GLU A 833 -9.68 16.07 32.02
CA GLU A 833 -8.85 17.21 32.39
C GLU A 833 -9.24 17.75 33.79
N SER A 834 -8.33 17.72 34.76
CA SER A 834 -8.67 17.97 36.18
C SER A 834 -9.03 19.43 36.54
N ASN A 835 -8.67 20.36 35.66
CA ASN A 835 -8.81 21.82 35.81
C ASN A 835 -10.11 22.38 35.18
N LYS A 836 -10.87 21.58 34.43
CA LYS A 836 -12.11 21.97 33.75
C LYS A 836 -13.27 21.06 34.16
N LYS A 837 -14.50 21.47 33.88
CA LYS A 837 -15.61 20.52 33.84
C LYS A 837 -15.44 19.57 32.66
N ASN A 838 -15.86 18.33 32.86
CA ASN A 838 -15.75 17.28 31.86
C ASN A 838 -17.12 16.64 31.65
N TYR A 839 -17.33 16.10 30.47
CA TYR A 839 -18.58 15.50 30.06
C TYR A 839 -18.32 14.19 29.33
N LEU A 840 -19.25 13.26 29.44
CA LEU A 840 -19.35 12.06 28.62
C LEU A 840 -20.42 12.29 27.56
N VAL A 841 -20.10 12.08 26.29
CA VAL A 841 -21.05 12.10 25.18
C VAL A 841 -21.26 10.67 24.70
N CYS A 842 -22.50 10.21 24.67
CA CYS A 842 -22.88 8.89 24.19
C CYS A 842 -23.95 8.98 23.11
N GLY A 843 -23.77 8.21 22.04
CA GLY A 843 -24.78 8.00 21.01
C GLY A 843 -25.74 6.88 21.39
N PHE A 844 -27.00 7.02 21.02
CA PHE A 844 -28.08 6.06 21.23
C PHE A 844 -28.90 5.90 19.95
N LEU A 845 -29.44 4.71 19.73
CA LEU A 845 -30.34 4.46 18.62
C LEU A 845 -31.77 4.90 18.98
N LYS A 846 -32.47 5.55 18.06
CA LYS A 846 -33.88 5.93 18.23
C LYS A 846 -34.80 4.70 18.38
N GLU A 847 -34.41 3.58 17.77
CA GLU A 847 -35.12 2.30 17.93
C GLU A 847 -35.00 1.70 19.35
N ASP A 848 -34.06 2.19 20.18
CA ASP A 848 -33.97 1.83 21.59
C ASP A 848 -34.78 2.77 22.51
N ASP A 849 -35.61 3.66 21.95
CA ASP A 849 -36.58 4.41 22.74
C ASP A 849 -37.44 3.47 23.61
N GLY A 850 -37.62 3.83 24.87
CA GLY A 850 -38.27 3.01 25.90
C GLY A 850 -37.34 2.03 26.62
N LYS A 851 -36.12 1.75 26.13
CA LYS A 851 -35.11 1.01 26.89
C LYS A 851 -34.39 1.91 27.89
N SER A 852 -33.80 1.30 28.91
CA SER A 852 -33.16 2.04 30.01
C SER A 852 -31.64 1.94 29.99
N ILE A 853 -30.95 2.97 30.48
CA ILE A 853 -29.51 2.92 30.72
C ILE A 853 -29.15 3.61 32.04
N CYS A 854 -28.28 2.96 32.79
CA CYS A 854 -27.65 3.48 34.00
C CYS A 854 -26.17 3.72 33.72
N ILE A 855 -25.71 4.94 33.93
CA ILE A 855 -24.31 5.35 33.73
C ILE A 855 -23.73 5.74 35.08
N LYS A 856 -22.55 5.22 35.41
CA LYS A 856 -21.84 5.53 36.65
C LYS A 856 -20.40 5.94 36.38
N CYS A 857 -19.93 6.96 37.08
CA CYS A 857 -18.52 7.33 37.15
C CYS A 857 -17.95 6.79 38.48
N GLY A 858 -17.19 5.69 38.40
CA GLY A 858 -16.79 4.93 39.59
C GLY A 858 -18.00 4.41 40.37
N LYS A 859 -18.15 4.82 41.64
CA LYS A 859 -19.31 4.46 42.48
C LYS A 859 -20.49 5.43 42.34
N ASN A 860 -20.30 6.57 41.71
CA ASN A 860 -21.30 7.62 41.64
C ASN A 860 -22.18 7.41 40.42
N LYS A 861 -23.50 7.37 40.62
CA LYS A 861 -24.46 7.35 39.52
C LYS A 861 -24.53 8.73 38.89
N ILE A 862 -24.31 8.82 37.58
CA ILE A 862 -24.34 10.08 36.83
C ILE A 862 -25.57 10.18 35.93
N ALA A 863 -26.11 9.05 35.47
CA ALA A 863 -27.37 9.01 34.76
C ALA A 863 -28.15 7.71 35.07
N GLU A 864 -29.47 7.82 35.08
CA GLU A 864 -30.40 6.70 35.15
C GLU A 864 -31.65 7.11 34.37
N ILE A 865 -31.69 6.75 33.09
CA ILE A 865 -32.67 7.27 32.14
C ILE A 865 -33.36 6.14 31.37
N THR A 866 -34.60 6.40 31.01
CA THR A 866 -35.28 5.68 29.92
C THR A 866 -35.15 6.54 28.68
N LEU A 867 -34.71 5.95 27.57
CA LEU A 867 -34.49 6.65 26.32
C LEU A 867 -35.81 7.13 25.72
N ASP A 868 -35.82 8.38 25.26
CA ASP A 868 -36.93 8.99 24.55
C ASP A 868 -36.35 10.04 23.60
N SER A 869 -36.11 9.64 22.36
CA SER A 869 -35.53 10.49 21.34
C SER A 869 -36.38 11.73 21.05
N LYS A 870 -37.71 11.73 21.29
CA LYS A 870 -38.57 12.89 21.04
C LYS A 870 -38.40 13.96 22.11
N ASN A 871 -38.29 13.55 23.37
CA ASN A 871 -38.08 14.45 24.50
C ASN A 871 -36.59 14.76 24.75
N ALA A 872 -35.67 13.97 24.20
CA ALA A 872 -34.25 14.28 24.16
C ALA A 872 -33.95 15.61 23.44
N PHE A 873 -34.86 16.12 22.60
CA PHE A 873 -34.73 17.46 22.00
C PHE A 873 -35.40 18.57 22.82
N ALA A 874 -36.24 18.24 23.81
CA ALA A 874 -37.10 19.19 24.51
C ALA A 874 -36.91 19.24 26.06
N ALA A 875 -36.15 18.32 26.64
CA ALA A 875 -35.99 18.21 28.10
C ALA A 875 -34.96 19.20 28.68
N GLY A 876 -35.38 20.46 28.84
CA GLY A 876 -34.67 21.47 29.64
C GLY A 876 -34.85 21.32 31.16
N GLU A 877 -35.20 20.15 31.69
CA GLU A 877 -35.39 19.94 33.13
C GLU A 877 -34.50 18.84 33.72
N LYS A 878 -33.40 19.28 34.34
CA LYS A 878 -32.74 18.68 35.53
C LYS A 878 -32.58 17.14 35.58
N THR A 879 -32.07 16.52 34.53
CA THR A 879 -31.61 15.10 34.58
C THR A 879 -30.10 14.92 34.40
N GLY A 880 -29.30 16.00 34.35
CA GLY A 880 -27.84 15.93 34.24
C GLY A 880 -27.33 15.64 32.82
N ALA A 881 -28.21 15.69 31.82
CA ALA A 881 -27.88 15.63 30.41
C ALA A 881 -28.06 17.02 29.76
N GLU A 882 -27.04 17.52 29.06
CA GLU A 882 -27.14 18.68 28.16
C GLU A 882 -27.32 18.16 26.71
N ASN A 883 -28.20 18.78 25.93
CA ASN A 883 -28.52 18.31 24.57
C ASN A 883 -27.64 19.02 23.53
N GLN A 884 -26.94 18.26 22.69
CA GLN A 884 -26.42 18.75 21.41
C GLN A 884 -26.96 17.84 20.29
N ALA A 885 -27.90 18.38 19.52
CA ALA A 885 -28.46 17.73 18.35
C ALA A 885 -27.53 17.99 17.17
N ASN A 886 -26.91 16.93 16.62
CA ASN A 886 -26.19 17.03 15.36
C ASN A 886 -26.77 16.04 14.33
N SER A 887 -27.23 16.61 13.22
CA SER A 887 -27.67 16.04 11.94
C SER A 887 -29.03 15.32 11.82
N SER A 888 -29.67 15.68 10.72
CA SER A 888 -31.01 15.37 10.20
C SER A 888 -31.01 14.15 9.27
N SER A 889 -30.19 13.13 9.54
CA SER A 889 -30.27 11.82 8.86
C SER A 889 -30.49 10.67 9.84
N ALA A 890 -31.28 9.68 9.40
CA ALA A 890 -32.04 8.70 10.18
C ALA A 890 -31.28 7.88 11.26
N GLU A 891 -32.03 7.45 12.30
CA GLU A 891 -31.76 6.34 13.25
C GLU A 891 -31.02 6.57 14.60
N LYS A 892 -30.23 7.63 14.84
CA LYS A 892 -29.53 7.84 16.16
C LYS A 892 -29.61 9.26 16.74
N TYR A 893 -29.25 9.44 18.02
CA TYR A 893 -29.14 10.73 18.73
C TYR A 893 -28.07 10.68 19.84
N PHE A 894 -27.56 11.83 20.30
CA PHE A 894 -26.49 11.90 21.30
C PHE A 894 -26.92 12.64 22.57
N LEU A 895 -26.43 12.19 23.72
CA LEU A 895 -26.63 12.84 25.03
C LEU A 895 -25.28 13.14 25.68
N ARG A 896 -25.17 14.30 26.33
CA ARG A 896 -23.96 14.74 27.04
C ARG A 896 -24.21 14.74 28.55
N PHE A 897 -23.44 13.97 29.31
CA PHE A 897 -23.57 13.83 30.76
C PHE A 897 -22.41 14.49 31.50
N GLU A 898 -22.68 15.42 32.41
CA GLU A 898 -21.63 16.04 33.22
C GLU A 898 -20.98 15.01 34.16
N LEU A 899 -19.65 14.97 34.16
CA LEU A 899 -18.87 14.09 35.02
C LEU A 899 -18.64 14.76 36.39
N PRO A 900 -18.83 14.04 37.52
CA PRO A 900 -18.68 14.63 38.84
C PRO A 900 -17.29 15.26 39.04
N THR A 901 -17.24 16.57 39.31
CA THR A 901 -15.99 17.33 39.46
C THR A 901 -15.02 16.69 40.46
N LYS A 902 -15.56 16.11 41.55
CA LYS A 902 -14.74 15.42 42.55
C LYS A 902 -14.05 14.18 41.97
N ALA A 903 -14.75 13.40 41.12
CA ALA A 903 -14.18 12.21 40.49
C ALA A 903 -13.11 12.57 39.46
N VAL A 904 -13.36 13.62 38.67
CA VAL A 904 -12.41 14.18 37.69
C VAL A 904 -11.13 14.69 38.38
N LYS A 905 -11.26 15.44 39.48
CA LYS A 905 -10.10 15.94 40.26
C LYS A 905 -9.27 14.84 40.91
N THR A 906 -9.89 13.69 41.19
CA THR A 906 -9.23 12.51 41.76
C THR A 906 -9.01 11.40 40.73
N ALA A 907 -9.07 11.73 39.44
CA ALA A 907 -8.84 10.78 38.35
C ALA A 907 -7.48 10.11 38.53
N LYS A 908 -7.41 8.82 38.23
CA LYS A 908 -6.17 8.06 38.37
C LYS A 908 -5.34 8.23 37.12
N LYS A 909 -4.02 8.14 37.26
CA LYS A 909 -3.15 8.02 36.09
C LYS A 909 -3.16 6.60 35.57
N PHE A 910 -3.41 6.45 34.27
CA PHE A 910 -3.21 5.23 33.51
C PHE A 910 -2.47 5.60 32.24
N ASP A 911 -1.33 4.96 31.99
CA ASP A 911 -0.46 5.27 30.86
C ASP A 911 -0.17 6.77 30.68
N GLY A 912 0.19 7.44 31.79
CA GLY A 912 0.48 8.88 31.81
C GLY A 912 -0.73 9.81 31.75
N LYS A 913 -1.92 9.33 31.39
CA LYS A 913 -3.16 10.11 31.23
C LYS A 913 -4.02 10.08 32.50
N ASN A 914 -4.68 11.19 32.82
CA ASN A 914 -5.70 11.23 33.87
C ASN A 914 -6.98 10.61 33.33
N VAL A 915 -7.43 9.50 33.92
CA VAL A 915 -8.56 8.73 33.42
C VAL A 915 -9.56 8.41 34.52
N ILE A 916 -10.82 8.27 34.12
CA ILE A 916 -11.91 7.80 34.98
C ILE A 916 -12.58 6.58 34.36
N ARG A 917 -13.03 5.65 35.21
CA ARG A 917 -13.83 4.52 34.77
C ARG A 917 -15.31 4.91 34.75
N ILE A 918 -15.92 4.80 33.57
CA ILE A 918 -17.34 5.02 33.35
C ILE A 918 -17.98 3.68 33.01
N SER A 919 -18.99 3.28 33.76
CA SER A 919 -19.72 2.02 33.58
C SER A 919 -21.16 2.23 33.14
N PHE A 920 -21.67 1.25 32.39
CA PHE A 920 -22.96 1.21 31.74
C PHE A 920 -23.66 -0.10 32.10
N SER A 921 -24.94 -0.02 32.47
CA SER A 921 -25.79 -1.17 32.76
C SER A 921 -27.27 -0.84 32.49
N GLY A 922 -28.16 -1.82 32.56
CA GLY A 922 -29.62 -1.56 32.60
C GLY A 922 -30.06 -1.06 33.98
N ILE A 923 -31.31 -0.56 34.06
CA ILE A 923 -31.96 -0.19 35.32
C ILE A 923 -32.65 -1.42 35.91
N LYS A 924 -32.63 -1.57 37.25
CA LYS A 924 -33.40 -2.61 37.99
C LYS A 924 -33.25 -4.04 37.43
N ASP A 925 -32.04 -4.43 37.03
CA ASP A 925 -31.77 -5.76 36.49
C ASP A 925 -32.46 -6.06 35.14
N GLU A 926 -32.58 -5.04 34.30
CA GLU A 926 -33.02 -5.17 32.90
C GLU A 926 -31.82 -5.11 31.93
N GLU A 927 -32.07 -5.44 30.67
CA GLU A 927 -31.12 -5.19 29.57
C GLU A 927 -30.99 -3.68 29.34
N SER A 928 -29.78 -3.19 29.06
CA SER A 928 -29.57 -1.78 28.77
C SER A 928 -29.96 -1.42 27.33
N ALA A 929 -30.27 -0.15 27.10
CA ALA A 929 -30.19 0.43 25.77
C ALA A 929 -28.77 0.28 25.19
N ARG A 930 -28.67 0.27 23.87
CA ARG A 930 -27.40 0.23 23.15
C ARG A 930 -26.76 1.61 23.09
N ILE A 931 -25.46 1.68 23.36
CA ILE A 931 -24.64 2.83 23.01
C ILE A 931 -24.01 2.62 21.63
N VAL A 932 -23.87 3.70 20.87
CA VAL A 932 -23.32 3.74 19.51
C VAL A 932 -21.96 4.43 19.51
N SER A 933 -21.09 4.04 18.58
CA SER A 933 -19.78 4.65 18.43
C SER A 933 -19.87 6.07 17.85
N PRO A 934 -19.00 6.99 18.27
CA PRO A 934 -18.10 6.89 19.43
C PRO A 934 -18.80 7.28 20.74
N ALA A 935 -18.46 6.60 21.84
CA ALA A 935 -18.63 7.18 23.18
C ALA A 935 -17.38 8.03 23.46
N LYS A 936 -17.52 9.29 23.85
CA LYS A 936 -16.39 10.24 23.96
C LYS A 936 -16.45 11.07 25.23
N THR A 937 -15.30 11.54 25.73
CA THR A 937 -15.24 12.59 26.74
C THR A 937 -14.75 13.90 26.15
N CYS A 938 -15.27 14.99 26.70
CA CYS A 938 -14.87 16.35 26.35
C CYS A 938 -14.87 17.26 27.57
N THR A 939 -14.28 18.45 27.44
CA THR A 939 -14.31 19.51 28.46
C THR A 939 -15.48 20.48 28.24
N GLU A 940 -15.68 21.41 29.17
CA GLU A 940 -16.57 22.57 28.95
C GLU A 940 -16.07 23.47 27.81
N TYR A 941 -17.01 24.11 27.12
CA TYR A 941 -16.70 25.16 26.15
C TYR A 941 -16.23 26.42 26.89
N SER A 942 -15.45 27.26 26.21
CA SER A 942 -15.08 28.57 26.75
C SER A 942 -16.27 29.53 26.75
N HIS A 943 -16.31 30.41 27.76
CA HIS A 943 -17.33 31.45 27.94
C HIS A 943 -16.78 32.87 27.66
N ASN A 944 -15.67 32.98 26.93
CA ASN A 944 -14.99 34.26 26.69
C ASN A 944 -15.45 34.95 25.40
N ALA A 945 -16.58 35.65 25.48
CA ALA A 945 -17.18 36.41 24.38
C ALA A 945 -16.47 37.74 24.08
N GLY A 946 -15.14 37.76 24.06
CA GLY A 946 -14.30 38.93 23.84
C GLY A 946 -13.89 39.15 22.38
N ILE A 947 -13.40 40.36 22.08
CA ILE A 947 -12.70 40.67 20.83
C ILE A 947 -11.24 40.99 21.18
N GLU A 948 -10.30 40.21 20.67
CA GLU A 948 -8.87 40.39 20.85
C GLU A 948 -8.30 41.45 19.90
N ILE A 949 -8.72 41.41 18.62
CA ILE A 949 -8.27 42.35 17.59
C ILE A 949 -9.50 42.89 16.87
N LEU A 950 -9.54 44.22 16.69
CA LEU A 950 -10.48 44.89 15.80
C LEU A 950 -9.74 46.00 15.07
N SER A 951 -9.83 46.02 13.74
CA SER A 951 -9.26 47.07 12.91
C SER A 951 -10.21 47.47 11.78
N VAL A 952 -10.09 48.73 11.35
CA VAL A 952 -10.79 49.30 10.19
C VAL A 952 -9.72 49.75 9.19
N ASP A 953 -9.79 49.26 7.95
CA ASP A 953 -8.83 49.55 6.87
C ASP A 953 -7.35 49.34 7.29
N GLY A 954 -7.10 48.30 8.10
CA GLY A 954 -5.78 47.95 8.62
C GLY A 954 -5.31 48.79 9.82
N GLN A 955 -6.12 49.74 10.31
CA GLN A 955 -5.81 50.53 11.50
C GLN A 955 -6.56 50.01 12.73
N LYS A 956 -5.84 49.77 13.83
CA LYS A 956 -6.46 49.37 15.11
C LYS A 956 -7.43 50.43 15.60
N VAL A 957 -8.58 49.98 16.11
CA VAL A 957 -9.62 50.87 16.65
C VAL A 957 -9.28 51.35 18.07
N GLU A 958 -9.81 52.50 18.46
CA GLU A 958 -9.79 53.00 19.84
C GLU A 958 -10.83 52.24 20.69
N VAL A 959 -10.42 51.72 21.85
CA VAL A 959 -11.33 51.09 22.83
C VAL A 959 -11.76 52.15 23.85
N LEU A 960 -13.06 52.42 23.92
CA LEU A 960 -13.65 53.39 24.84
C LEU A 960 -13.78 52.81 26.26
N PRO A 961 -13.91 53.65 27.31
CA PRO A 961 -14.03 53.20 28.70
C PRO A 961 -15.22 52.27 29.00
N ASN A 962 -16.27 52.32 28.19
CA ASN A 962 -17.43 51.43 28.27
C ASN A 962 -17.23 50.12 27.46
N GLY A 963 -16.05 49.92 26.88
CA GLY A 963 -15.69 48.77 26.06
C GLY A 963 -16.24 48.78 24.64
N ASN A 964 -16.86 49.88 24.19
CA ASN A 964 -17.22 50.09 22.78
C ASN A 964 -16.00 50.57 21.98
N PHE A 965 -16.11 50.55 20.66
CA PHE A 965 -15.01 50.85 19.76
C PHE A 965 -15.26 52.12 18.96
N LYS A 966 -14.19 52.83 18.62
CA LYS A 966 -14.23 54.01 17.77
C LYS A 966 -13.11 53.97 16.74
N ALA A 967 -13.41 54.34 15.51
CA ALA A 967 -12.43 54.39 14.43
C ALA A 967 -12.62 55.63 13.55
N THR A 968 -11.60 55.92 12.75
CA THR A 968 -11.63 56.92 11.67
C THR A 968 -11.29 56.23 10.35
N ALA A 969 -12.09 56.46 9.31
CA ALA A 969 -11.86 55.96 7.96
C ALA A 969 -11.81 57.10 6.95
N LYS A 970 -11.24 56.86 5.76
CA LYS A 970 -11.07 57.89 4.72
C LYS A 970 -12.42 58.42 4.21
N LYS A 971 -12.56 59.73 4.01
CA LYS A 971 -13.73 60.33 3.36
C LYS A 971 -14.00 59.77 1.95
N ASN A 972 -15.28 59.66 1.58
CA ASN A 972 -15.77 59.26 0.25
C ASN A 972 -15.49 57.81 -0.20
N VAL A 973 -15.29 56.87 0.73
CA VAL A 973 -15.25 55.43 0.38
C VAL A 973 -16.65 54.82 0.42
N SER A 974 -16.94 53.91 -0.51
CA SER A 974 -18.21 53.17 -0.55
C SER A 974 -18.25 51.98 0.41
N PHE A 975 -17.07 51.48 0.80
CA PHE A 975 -16.91 50.34 1.70
C PHE A 975 -15.74 50.59 2.66
N ILE A 976 -15.80 49.96 3.82
CA ILE A 976 -14.71 49.84 4.80
C ILE A 976 -14.40 48.36 5.04
N LYS A 977 -13.14 48.06 5.35
CA LYS A 977 -12.68 46.70 5.63
C LYS A 977 -12.50 46.50 7.13
N LEU A 978 -13.15 45.49 7.68
CA LEU A 978 -13.01 45.09 9.08
C LEU A 978 -12.19 43.82 9.18
N ASN A 979 -11.19 43.81 10.07
CA ASN A 979 -10.56 42.57 10.52
C ASN A 979 -10.83 42.40 12.01
N VAL A 980 -11.38 41.25 12.38
CA VAL A 980 -11.81 40.93 13.74
C VAL A 980 -11.17 39.61 14.15
N LYS A 981 -10.55 39.57 15.34
CA LYS A 981 -10.12 38.33 15.99
C LYS A 981 -10.86 38.20 17.30
N LEU A 982 -11.68 37.17 17.44
CA LEU A 982 -12.39 36.89 18.69
C LEU A 982 -11.43 36.34 19.74
N SER A 983 -11.75 36.55 21.02
CA SER A 983 -10.98 35.96 22.12
C SER A 983 -11.15 34.44 22.21
N ASP A 984 -12.32 33.92 21.80
CA ASP A 984 -12.54 32.51 21.50
C ASP A 984 -12.62 32.34 19.99
N GLU A 985 -11.64 31.67 19.38
CA GLU A 985 -11.56 31.47 17.92
C GLU A 985 -12.78 30.74 17.33
N ASN A 986 -13.48 29.93 18.14
CA ASN A 986 -14.68 29.20 17.75
C ASN A 986 -15.99 29.89 18.18
N GLY A 987 -15.90 31.14 18.66
CA GLY A 987 -17.06 31.99 18.92
C GLY A 987 -17.76 32.45 17.64
N LEU A 988 -18.93 33.06 17.79
CA LEU A 988 -19.72 33.60 16.67
C LEU A 988 -19.70 35.13 16.70
N LEU A 989 -19.52 35.77 15.55
CA LEU A 989 -19.60 37.22 15.40
C LEU A 989 -20.80 37.60 14.55
N TYR A 990 -21.70 38.39 15.11
CA TYR A 990 -22.78 39.04 14.38
C TYR A 990 -22.48 40.53 14.22
N ILE A 991 -22.61 41.05 13.00
CA ILE A 991 -22.55 42.48 12.71
C ILE A 991 -23.91 42.92 12.20
N ASN A 992 -24.57 43.84 12.93
CA ASN A 992 -25.94 44.27 12.67
C ASN A 992 -26.90 43.08 12.44
N ASP A 993 -26.86 42.12 13.37
CA ASP A 993 -27.67 40.90 13.39
C ASP A 993 -27.44 39.91 12.25
N LYS A 994 -26.38 40.08 11.45
CA LYS A 994 -25.94 39.11 10.44
C LYS A 994 -24.71 38.36 10.91
N LEU A 995 -24.73 37.04 10.85
CA LEU A 995 -23.55 36.23 11.16
C LEU A 995 -22.49 36.46 10.08
N VAL A 996 -21.27 36.75 10.51
CA VAL A 996 -20.13 36.96 9.62
C VAL A 996 -19.02 35.98 9.95
N ASP A 997 -18.28 35.58 8.92
CA ASP A 997 -17.09 34.75 9.07
C ASP A 997 -15.93 35.63 9.54
N ASP A 998 -15.65 35.60 10.84
CA ASP A 998 -14.56 36.34 11.49
C ASP A 998 -13.16 35.82 11.14
N SER A 999 -13.05 34.71 10.39
CA SER A 999 -11.76 34.25 9.84
C SER A 999 -11.34 34.99 8.56
N LYS A 1000 -12.13 35.96 8.09
CA LYS A 1000 -11.89 36.70 6.84
C LYS A 1000 -12.02 38.20 7.06
N GLU A 1001 -11.46 38.97 6.13
CA GLU A 1001 -11.70 40.41 6.05
C GLU A 1001 -13.17 40.69 5.65
N ILE A 1002 -13.89 41.45 6.48
CA ILE A 1002 -15.32 41.72 6.30
C ILE A 1002 -15.50 43.10 5.65
N SER A 1003 -16.16 43.14 4.49
CA SER A 1003 -16.47 44.40 3.79
C SER A 1003 -17.84 44.95 4.21
N ILE A 1004 -17.88 46.19 4.71
CA ILE A 1004 -19.12 46.86 5.12
C ILE A 1004 -19.38 48.08 4.25
N ALA A 1005 -20.57 48.17 3.68
CA ALA A 1005 -21.01 49.34 2.91
C ALA A 1005 -21.22 50.54 3.84
N VAL A 1006 -20.70 51.71 3.45
CA VAL A 1006 -20.88 52.96 4.20
C VAL A 1006 -22.19 53.62 3.74
N THR A 1007 -23.16 53.71 4.65
CA THR A 1007 -24.49 54.28 4.37
C THR A 1007 -24.77 55.56 5.15
N THR A 1008 -24.05 55.78 6.25
CA THR A 1008 -24.18 56.98 7.10
C THR A 1008 -22.81 57.51 7.53
N ASN A 1009 -22.73 58.78 7.95
CA ASN A 1009 -21.55 59.34 8.60
C ASN A 1009 -21.96 60.10 9.88
N PRO A 1010 -21.56 59.65 11.08
CA PRO A 1010 -20.75 58.46 11.32
C PRO A 1010 -21.49 57.15 10.98
N GLN A 1011 -20.75 56.10 10.63
CA GLN A 1011 -21.26 54.75 10.45
C GLN A 1011 -21.25 54.06 11.82
N LEU A 1012 -22.39 53.52 12.24
CA LEU A 1012 -22.51 52.74 13.48
C LEU A 1012 -22.71 51.27 13.12
N LEU A 1013 -21.96 50.38 13.78
CA LEU A 1013 -22.12 48.93 13.66
C LEU A 1013 -22.37 48.33 15.04
N GLY A 1014 -23.42 47.52 15.16
CA GLY A 1014 -23.65 46.65 16.32
C GLY A 1014 -22.83 45.38 16.16
N LEU A 1015 -22.05 45.03 17.18
CA LEU A 1015 -21.24 43.82 17.23
C LEU A 1015 -21.79 42.93 18.34
N LYS A 1016 -22.26 41.74 18.02
CA LYS A 1016 -22.67 40.75 19.00
C LYS A 1016 -21.76 39.55 18.89
N VAL A 1017 -20.98 39.32 19.94
CA VAL A 1017 -19.97 38.27 19.99
C VAL A 1017 -20.48 37.19 20.93
N PHE A 1018 -20.52 35.95 20.45
CA PHE A 1018 -20.72 34.78 21.28
C PHE A 1018 -19.37 34.14 21.59
N ALA A 1019 -19.22 33.63 22.81
CA ALA A 1019 -18.12 32.76 23.20
C ALA A 1019 -18.24 31.40 22.49
N GLU A 1020 -17.27 30.51 22.71
CA GLU A 1020 -17.28 29.17 22.12
C GLU A 1020 -18.54 28.34 22.46
N ASP A 1021 -19.13 28.55 23.64
CA ASP A 1021 -20.39 27.88 24.01
C ASP A 1021 -21.58 28.23 23.10
N HIS A 1022 -21.46 29.30 22.29
CA HIS A 1022 -22.51 29.88 21.45
C HIS A 1022 -23.75 30.35 22.23
N GLU A 1023 -23.61 30.52 23.54
CA GLU A 1023 -24.68 30.96 24.46
C GLU A 1023 -24.28 32.25 25.18
N THR A 1024 -23.07 32.29 25.73
CA THR A 1024 -22.52 33.47 26.39
C THR A 1024 -22.21 34.52 25.34
N ALA A 1025 -22.86 35.68 25.43
CA ALA A 1025 -22.69 36.74 24.45
C ALA A 1025 -22.39 38.10 25.09
N VAL A 1026 -21.65 38.94 24.37
CA VAL A 1026 -21.41 40.35 24.69
C VAL A 1026 -21.80 41.19 23.48
N GLU A 1027 -22.57 42.24 23.73
CA GLU A 1027 -22.96 43.23 22.73
C GLU A 1027 -22.10 44.48 22.88
N LYS A 1028 -21.49 44.91 21.77
CA LYS A 1028 -20.65 46.10 21.61
C LYS A 1028 -21.11 46.92 20.41
N SER A 1029 -20.58 48.12 20.29
CA SER A 1029 -20.76 48.97 19.11
C SER A 1029 -19.42 49.50 18.61
N LEU A 1030 -19.31 49.66 17.29
CA LEU A 1030 -18.20 50.31 16.62
C LEU A 1030 -18.72 51.56 15.89
N LEU A 1031 -18.25 52.74 16.32
CA LEU A 1031 -18.55 54.02 15.69
C LEU A 1031 -17.40 54.47 14.79
N ILE A 1032 -17.68 54.68 13.51
CA ILE A 1032 -16.67 54.99 12.49
C ILE A 1032 -16.94 56.38 11.93
N ASN A 1033 -16.01 57.31 12.15
CA ASN A 1033 -16.09 58.66 11.62
C ASN A 1033 -15.36 58.75 10.28
N MET A 1034 -16.04 59.20 9.23
CA MET A 1034 -15.39 59.42 7.94
C MET A 1034 -14.71 60.79 7.97
N GLN A 1035 -13.37 60.81 7.91
CA GLN A 1035 -12.55 62.04 7.97
C GLN A 1035 -11.95 62.40 6.61
#